data_AF-A0A445BFL5-F1
#
_entry.id   AF-A0A445BFL5-F1
#
_cell.length_a   1.000
_cell.length_b   1.000
_cell.length_c   1.000
_cell.angle_alpha   90.00
_cell.angle_beta   90.00
_cell.angle_gamma   90.00
#
_symmetry.space_group_name_H-M   'P 1'
#
loop_
_entity.id
_entity.type
_entity.pdbx_description
1 polymer ?
#
loop_
_entity_poly.entity_id
_entity_poly.type
_entity_poly.pdbx_seq_one_letter_code
_entity_poly.pdbx_strand_id
1 'polypeptide(L)'
;MGEVALSNGQSHSMNGYRKSCWYEEEIEDNLRWCFALNSILHTGTSQYQDIALLDTKPFGKALVIDGKLQSAETDEFIYHECLVHPPLLHHPNPKNVFIMGGGEGSTARELLRHNTIDTVIMCDIDEEVVDFCKSYLVANREAFHDPRLKVIINDARAELESREERYDVIIGDLADPIDGGPCYKLYTKSFYDCTVKPRLKQGGIFVTQAGPAGIFSHTEVFSSIYNTLRQASDSPIDLSVEELDNRMRQRIKGENRYLDGRTFSSASTLSKVVRKSLDNETHVYTEEAARNAKSGSDSSSLYSGVPGSGMNLRLTVGRIQSPKFQWHPRFLSHPQQTGHKRKQQLELENLTITTQPLRTLKFFTLAIIQYLKKSIFYLLEIGGWLVLFVCVIGALAMMLIPTDGSHEKHLEELINYSRFVLWWVALGVASSIGLGSGLHTFVLYLGPHIVLFTIKAMQCGRVDLKSAPYDTIQFNSSPSWLDKECSEFGRPLFKVVDDGSRVPLSSILPQVQVEAVLWGIGTAIGELPPYFISRAARLSGSKLDAMAELDSEDKGFMATHLNRAKRWLLSHTQYLNFFTILALASIPNPLFDLAGIMCGQFGVSFWKFFLATFFGKAIIKTHIQTVFIIAICNNQLLNWIENGVVGVLGHVPGVASFLPPVIAKLHAIRDKYLKEPIPVLPNSKEKKWDLSIASIWNTVVLLMLLNFFVKIVNATAQSYMRKQQERKEATKTNGSFSRNSYMQ
;
A
#
# COMPACT_ATOMS: atom_id res chain seq x y z
N MET A 1 9.28 23.16 61.96
CA MET A 1 8.37 22.49 62.91
C MET A 1 7.24 21.93 62.06
N GLY A 2 7.30 20.69 61.58
CA GLY A 2 7.09 19.44 62.33
C GLY A 2 5.81 18.83 61.76
N GLU A 3 5.93 17.94 60.77
CA GLU A 3 5.69 16.48 60.88
C GLU A 3 4.20 16.08 61.00
N VAL A 4 3.65 15.47 59.94
CA VAL A 4 2.73 14.33 60.06
C VAL A 4 3.06 13.35 58.93
N ALA A 5 3.52 12.17 59.33
CA ALA A 5 3.82 11.04 58.45
C ALA A 5 2.65 10.05 58.37
N LEU A 6 2.40 9.58 57.14
CA LEU A 6 1.99 8.24 56.70
C LEU A 6 0.86 7.49 57.43
N SER A 7 -0.21 7.20 56.68
CA SER A 7 -0.94 5.93 56.80
C SER A 7 -0.90 5.17 55.46
N ASN A 8 -0.24 4.01 55.48
CA ASN A 8 -0.15 3.03 54.40
C ASN A 8 -1.54 2.56 53.95
N GLY A 9 -1.90 2.87 52.70
CA GLY A 9 -2.98 2.21 51.96
C GLY A 9 -2.38 1.59 50.70
N GLN A 10 -2.38 0.27 50.63
CA GLN A 10 -1.79 -0.55 49.58
C GLN A 10 -2.12 -0.04 48.16
N SER A 11 -1.07 0.11 47.36
CA SER A 11 -1.13 0.38 45.93
C SER A 11 -1.77 -0.79 45.19
N HIS A 12 -3.09 -0.75 45.01
CA HIS A 12 -3.71 -1.45 43.90
C HIS A 12 -3.57 -0.57 42.65
N SER A 13 -2.62 -0.94 41.78
CA SER A 13 -2.53 -0.35 40.44
C SER A 13 -3.79 -0.70 39.66
N MET A 14 -4.77 0.20 39.66
CA MET A 14 -5.76 0.21 38.58
C MET A 14 -4.99 0.57 37.31
N ASN A 15 -4.86 -0.39 36.40
CA ASN A 15 -4.36 -0.19 35.05
C ASN A 15 -5.14 0.97 34.39
N GLY A 16 -4.55 2.16 34.41
CA GLY A 16 -5.08 3.34 33.78
C GLY A 16 -5.02 3.19 32.28
N TYR A 17 -6.14 2.84 31.65
CA TYR A 17 -6.31 3.01 30.21
C TYR A 17 -6.18 4.51 29.89
N ARG A 18 -5.02 4.94 29.38
CA ARG A 18 -4.84 6.29 28.82
C ARG A 18 -5.84 6.43 27.66
N LYS A 19 -6.80 7.36 27.77
CA LYS A 19 -7.64 7.78 26.63
C LYS A 19 -6.71 8.29 25.53
N SER A 20 -6.76 7.67 24.35
CA SER A 20 -6.03 8.14 23.18
C SER A 20 -6.84 9.24 22.50
N CYS A 21 -6.35 10.48 22.57
CA CYS A 21 -6.93 11.63 21.89
C CYS A 21 -6.24 11.85 20.55
N TRP A 22 -7.02 12.07 19.49
CA TRP A 22 -6.52 12.32 18.13
C TRP A 22 -7.24 13.52 17.54
N TYR A 23 -6.48 14.36 16.83
CA TYR A 23 -6.99 15.28 15.82
C TYR A 23 -7.00 14.52 14.50
N GLU A 24 -8.07 14.65 13.73
CA GLU A 24 -8.27 13.94 12.48
C GLU A 24 -8.69 14.96 11.42
N GLU A 25 -7.90 15.08 10.36
CA GLU A 25 -8.17 15.94 9.21
C GLU A 25 -8.39 15.06 7.97
N GLU A 26 -9.44 15.35 7.21
CA GLU A 26 -9.68 14.75 5.91
C GLU A 26 -9.05 15.65 4.85
N ILE A 27 -7.83 15.32 4.44
CA ILE A 27 -7.04 16.11 3.48
C ILE A 27 -7.59 15.90 2.05
N GLU A 28 -8.09 14.69 1.75
CA GLU A 28 -8.83 14.36 0.52
C GLU A 28 -9.96 13.38 0.88
N ASP A 29 -10.98 13.22 0.02
CA ASP A 29 -12.17 12.36 0.23
C ASP A 29 -11.88 10.92 0.73
N ASN A 30 -10.67 10.42 0.47
CA ASN A 30 -10.24 9.08 0.86
C ASN A 30 -8.89 9.07 1.60
N LEU A 31 -8.40 10.23 2.02
CA LEU A 31 -7.14 10.39 2.73
C LEU A 31 -7.35 11.20 4.01
N ARG A 32 -7.14 10.53 5.14
CA ARG A 32 -7.18 11.16 6.45
C ARG A 32 -5.81 11.18 7.09
N TRP A 33 -5.48 12.31 7.69
CA TRP A 33 -4.26 12.52 8.43
C TRP A 33 -4.58 12.78 9.90
N CYS A 34 -4.00 11.98 10.79
CA CYS A 34 -4.38 11.99 12.20
C CYS A 34 -3.17 12.28 13.10
N PHE A 35 -3.29 13.28 13.97
CA PHE A 35 -2.27 13.63 14.95
C PHE A 35 -2.68 13.20 16.34
N ALA A 36 -1.80 12.47 17.03
CA ALA A 36 -2.01 12.19 18.44
C ALA A 36 -1.92 13.50 19.23
N LEU A 37 -2.89 13.75 20.10
CA LEU A 37 -2.96 14.97 20.90
C LEU A 37 -2.37 14.77 22.29
N ASN A 38 -1.65 15.79 22.76
CA ASN A 38 -1.37 16.00 24.17
C ASN A 38 -2.59 16.65 24.84
N SER A 39 -3.08 17.76 24.26
CA SER A 39 -4.23 18.52 24.75
C SER A 39 -4.79 19.46 23.68
N ILE A 40 -5.99 19.99 23.93
CA ILE A 40 -6.53 21.14 23.21
C ILE A 40 -6.23 22.34 24.09
N LEU A 41 -5.47 23.31 23.59
CA LEU A 41 -5.02 24.46 24.40
C LEU A 41 -6.12 25.52 24.47
N HIS A 42 -6.61 25.94 23.31
CA HIS A 42 -7.63 26.99 23.18
C HIS A 42 -8.53 26.72 21.98
N THR A 43 -9.77 27.19 22.06
CA THR A 43 -10.76 27.17 20.97
C THR A 43 -11.51 28.49 20.97
N GLY A 44 -11.88 28.98 19.79
CA GLY A 44 -12.69 30.17 19.58
C GLY A 44 -13.53 30.00 18.32
N THR A 45 -14.46 30.93 18.10
CA THR A 45 -15.30 30.98 16.89
C THR A 45 -15.50 32.45 16.57
N SER A 46 -15.30 32.83 15.31
CA SER A 46 -15.59 34.17 14.80
C SER A 46 -16.85 34.15 13.92
N GLN A 47 -17.20 35.30 13.34
CA GLN A 47 -18.26 35.35 12.32
C GLN A 47 -17.88 34.65 11.00
N TYR A 48 -16.59 34.35 10.81
CA TYR A 48 -16.05 33.76 9.60
C TYR A 48 -15.79 32.26 9.76
N GLN A 49 -15.21 31.84 10.90
CA GLN A 49 -14.61 30.51 11.04
C GLN A 49 -14.45 30.05 12.50
N ASP A 50 -14.34 28.73 12.70
CA ASP A 50 -13.93 28.12 13.96
C ASP A 50 -12.40 28.11 14.08
N ILE A 51 -11.87 28.42 15.27
CA ILE A 51 -10.43 28.56 15.55
C ILE A 51 -10.03 27.60 16.67
N ALA A 52 -8.94 26.87 16.53
CA ALA A 52 -8.40 26.04 17.59
C ALA A 52 -6.87 26.03 17.60
N LEU A 53 -6.31 25.98 18.82
CA LEU A 53 -4.90 25.71 19.04
C LEU A 53 -4.75 24.37 19.74
N LEU A 54 -4.15 23.43 19.05
CA LEU A 54 -3.94 22.06 19.52
C LEU A 54 -2.50 21.86 19.95
N ASP A 55 -2.28 21.10 21.02
CA ASP A 55 -0.95 20.57 21.36
C ASP A 55 -0.86 19.14 20.81
N THR A 56 -0.17 18.99 19.69
CA THR A 56 0.01 17.72 18.99
C THR A 56 1.35 17.09 19.37
N LYS A 57 1.37 15.76 19.50
CA LYS A 57 2.60 15.00 19.73
C LYS A 57 3.62 15.13 18.59
N PRO A 58 3.24 14.98 17.30
CA PRO A 58 4.22 15.01 16.22
C PRO A 58 4.71 16.42 15.86
N PHE A 59 3.84 17.43 15.93
CA PHE A 59 4.10 18.74 15.32
C PHE A 59 4.03 19.93 16.30
N GLY A 60 3.99 19.66 17.62
CA GLY A 60 3.88 20.72 18.63
C GLY A 60 2.54 21.45 18.56
N LYS A 61 2.55 22.76 18.81
CA LYS A 61 1.35 23.59 18.72
C LYS A 61 0.88 23.72 17.27
N ALA A 62 -0.36 23.35 17.00
CA ALA A 62 -0.98 23.40 15.68
C ALA A 62 -2.20 24.33 15.69
N LEU A 63 -2.17 25.36 14.85
CA LEU A 63 -3.30 26.24 14.57
C LEU A 63 -4.21 25.56 13.54
N VAL A 64 -5.48 25.44 13.90
CA VAL A 64 -6.52 24.83 13.07
C VAL A 64 -7.64 25.83 12.89
N ILE A 65 -8.07 26.02 11.65
CA ILE A 65 -9.17 26.92 11.26
C ILE A 65 -10.17 26.13 10.42
N ASP A 66 -11.45 26.19 10.79
CA ASP A 66 -12.54 25.39 10.19
C ASP A 66 -12.21 23.89 10.08
N GLY A 67 -11.49 23.37 11.08
CA GLY A 67 -11.06 21.98 11.13
C GLY A 67 -9.87 21.63 10.23
N LYS A 68 -9.34 22.58 9.43
CA LYS A 68 -8.16 22.41 8.59
C LYS A 68 -6.90 22.94 9.26
N LEU A 69 -5.81 22.19 9.18
CA LEU A 69 -4.51 22.62 9.69
C LEU A 69 -4.01 23.82 8.90
N GLN A 70 -3.67 24.90 9.59
CA GLN A 70 -3.08 26.10 8.98
C GLN A 70 -1.57 26.16 9.17
N SER A 71 -1.13 25.97 10.41
CA SER A 71 0.28 26.12 10.79
C SER A 71 0.61 25.21 11.96
N ALA A 72 1.82 24.63 11.96
CA ALA A 72 2.32 23.83 13.06
C ALA A 72 3.73 24.26 13.49
N GLU A 73 3.94 24.38 14.80
CA GLU A 73 5.13 24.95 15.44
C GLU A 73 6.44 24.33 14.95
N THR A 74 6.45 23.03 14.66
CA THR A 74 7.68 22.34 14.27
C THR A 74 8.16 22.64 12.87
N ASP A 75 7.29 23.03 11.93
CA ASP A 75 7.60 23.13 10.50
C ASP A 75 7.06 24.37 9.77
N GLU A 76 6.26 25.23 10.43
CA GLU A 76 5.73 26.48 9.84
C GLU A 76 6.83 27.39 9.25
N PHE A 77 8.03 27.34 9.83
CA PHE A 77 9.18 28.10 9.33
C PHE A 77 9.50 27.77 7.86
N ILE A 78 9.22 26.55 7.40
CA ILE A 78 9.43 26.15 6.01
C ILE A 78 8.49 26.93 5.10
N TYR A 79 7.20 26.98 5.43
CA TYR A 79 6.19 27.70 4.67
C TYR A 79 6.49 29.20 4.65
N HIS A 80 6.71 29.80 5.82
CA HIS A 80 6.90 31.24 5.94
C HIS A 80 8.24 31.73 5.34
N GLU A 81 9.34 31.00 5.49
CA GLU A 81 10.60 31.35 4.80
C GLU A 81 10.44 31.27 3.27
N CYS A 82 9.74 30.25 2.75
CA CYS A 82 9.50 30.09 1.31
C CYS A 82 8.54 31.14 0.74
N LEU A 83 7.54 31.57 1.51
CA LEU A 83 6.59 32.60 1.09
C LEU A 83 7.25 33.99 1.07
N VAL A 84 8.04 34.31 2.11
CA VAL A 84 8.50 35.67 2.36
C VAL A 84 9.86 35.98 1.74
N HIS A 85 10.85 35.11 1.92
CA HIS A 85 12.22 35.49 1.59
C HIS A 85 12.49 35.61 0.09
N PRO A 86 11.99 34.73 -0.80
CA PRO A 86 12.22 34.86 -2.23
C PRO A 86 11.86 36.23 -2.80
N PRO A 87 10.63 36.78 -2.68
CA PRO A 87 10.32 38.08 -3.27
C PRO A 87 11.18 39.22 -2.72
N LEU A 88 11.49 39.22 -1.42
CA LEU A 88 12.31 40.27 -0.80
C LEU A 88 13.79 40.22 -1.24
N LEU A 89 14.32 39.02 -1.44
CA LEU A 89 15.70 38.83 -1.91
C LEU A 89 15.84 39.22 -3.38
N HIS A 90 14.82 38.98 -4.20
CA HIS A 90 14.83 39.39 -5.61
C HIS A 90 14.64 40.89 -5.78
N HIS A 91 13.86 41.52 -4.90
CA HIS A 91 13.72 42.97 -4.90
C HIS A 91 15.07 43.66 -4.57
N PRO A 92 15.48 44.72 -5.28
CA PRO A 92 16.78 45.36 -5.05
C PRO A 92 16.90 46.00 -3.67
N ASN A 93 15.84 46.57 -3.11
CA ASN A 93 15.83 47.16 -1.76
C ASN A 93 14.39 47.29 -1.20
N PRO A 94 13.75 46.20 -0.72
CA PRO A 94 12.35 46.24 -0.31
C PRO A 94 12.17 46.98 1.02
N LYS A 95 11.21 47.91 1.08
CA LYS A 95 10.96 48.77 2.26
C LYS A 95 9.54 48.67 2.80
N ASN A 96 8.55 48.80 1.92
CA ASN A 96 7.14 48.81 2.27
C ASN A 96 6.48 47.54 1.73
N VAL A 97 5.87 46.76 2.62
CA VAL A 97 5.25 45.47 2.27
C VAL A 97 3.81 45.43 2.73
N PHE A 98 2.93 44.89 1.89
CA PHE A 98 1.53 44.64 2.21
C PHE A 98 1.26 43.13 2.22
N ILE A 99 0.66 42.62 3.30
CA ILE A 99 0.22 41.24 3.44
C ILE A 99 -1.31 41.21 3.33
N MET A 100 -1.82 40.39 2.43
CA MET A 100 -3.24 40.02 2.36
C MET A 100 -3.41 38.74 3.18
N GLY A 101 -4.17 38.81 4.28
CA GLY A 101 -4.27 37.74 5.27
C GLY A 101 -3.09 37.76 6.24
N GLY A 102 -2.59 36.57 6.58
CA GLY A 102 -1.45 36.40 7.48
C GLY A 102 -1.73 36.67 8.96
N GLY A 103 -3.00 36.62 9.40
CA GLY A 103 -3.42 36.89 10.79
C GLY A 103 -2.73 36.05 11.86
N GLU A 104 -2.07 34.95 11.50
CA GLU A 104 -1.16 34.19 12.38
C GLU A 104 0.03 35.02 12.90
N GLY A 105 0.54 35.94 12.08
CA GLY A 105 1.69 36.79 12.37
C GLY A 105 3.07 36.21 11.99
N SER A 106 3.15 34.94 11.56
CA SER A 106 4.40 34.29 11.16
C SER A 106 4.98 34.88 9.86
N THR A 107 4.13 35.21 8.88
CA THR A 107 4.52 35.97 7.68
C THR A 107 5.13 37.34 8.05
N ALA A 108 4.50 38.06 9.00
CA ALA A 108 5.05 39.33 9.50
C ALA A 108 6.38 39.13 10.22
N ARG A 109 6.52 38.08 11.03
CA ARG A 109 7.77 37.74 11.72
C ARG A 109 8.94 37.57 10.74
N GLU A 110 8.75 36.82 9.67
CA GLU A 110 9.79 36.62 8.65
C GLU A 110 10.13 37.89 7.87
N LEU A 111 9.14 38.75 7.59
CA LEU A 111 9.36 40.05 6.96
C LEU A 111 10.21 40.96 7.85
N LEU A 112 9.91 41.01 9.14
CA LEU A 112 10.57 41.89 10.11
C LEU A 112 12.03 41.46 10.39
N ARG A 113 12.44 40.26 9.99
CA ARG A 113 13.86 39.86 9.99
C ARG A 113 14.69 40.60 8.94
N HIS A 114 14.08 41.15 7.89
CA HIS A 114 14.80 41.94 6.88
C HIS A 114 15.10 43.35 7.40
N ASN A 115 16.37 43.73 7.37
CA ASN A 115 16.85 45.02 7.86
C ASN A 115 16.51 46.20 6.94
N THR A 116 16.07 45.94 5.70
CA THR A 116 15.64 46.96 4.75
C THR A 116 14.18 47.38 4.94
N ILE A 117 13.40 46.61 5.71
CA ILE A 117 11.97 46.83 5.88
C ILE A 117 11.72 47.99 6.83
N ASP A 118 11.00 48.99 6.30
CA ASP A 118 10.59 50.22 6.98
C ASP A 118 9.15 50.08 7.51
N THR A 119 8.24 49.42 6.76
CA THR A 119 6.83 49.25 7.15
C THR A 119 6.24 47.95 6.61
N VAL A 120 5.51 47.24 7.46
CA VAL A 120 4.70 46.06 7.11
C VAL A 120 3.25 46.37 7.44
N ILE A 121 2.37 46.26 6.44
CA ILE A 121 0.92 46.33 6.63
C ILE A 121 0.37 44.91 6.53
N MET A 122 -0.25 44.43 7.60
CA MET A 122 -0.95 43.15 7.63
C MET A 122 -2.45 43.41 7.61
N CYS A 123 -3.11 43.05 6.51
CA CYS A 123 -4.54 43.25 6.32
C CYS A 123 -5.25 41.89 6.36
N ASP A 124 -5.83 41.57 7.51
CA ASP A 124 -6.64 40.35 7.69
C ASP A 124 -8.12 40.74 7.86
N ILE A 125 -9.03 39.86 7.44
CA ILE A 125 -10.46 40.13 7.54
C ILE A 125 -11.03 39.75 8.91
N ASP A 126 -10.35 38.85 9.64
CA ASP A 126 -10.86 38.27 10.89
C ASP A 126 -10.06 38.73 12.11
N GLU A 127 -10.60 39.73 12.83
CA GLU A 127 -10.00 40.27 14.06
C GLU A 127 -9.80 39.20 15.14
N GLU A 128 -10.74 38.24 15.26
CA GLU A 128 -10.67 37.20 16.28
C GLU A 128 -9.50 36.25 16.03
N VAL A 129 -9.17 35.94 14.77
CA VAL A 129 -7.97 35.16 14.41
C VAL A 129 -6.70 35.91 14.81
N VAL A 130 -6.63 37.20 14.51
CA VAL A 130 -5.47 38.04 14.83
C VAL A 130 -5.25 38.11 16.33
N ASP A 131 -6.30 38.43 17.09
CA ASP A 131 -6.21 38.55 18.56
C ASP A 131 -5.92 37.21 19.23
N PHE A 132 -6.49 36.12 18.72
CA PHE A 132 -6.19 34.76 19.16
C PHE A 132 -4.71 34.42 18.95
N CYS A 133 -4.19 34.63 17.74
CA CYS A 133 -2.79 34.32 17.40
C CYS A 133 -1.82 35.20 18.18
N LYS A 134 -2.10 36.50 18.28
CA LYS A 134 -1.33 37.46 19.08
C LYS A 134 -1.23 37.06 20.55
N SER A 135 -2.29 36.47 21.10
CA SER A 135 -2.34 36.03 22.49
C SER A 135 -1.61 34.71 22.73
N TYR A 136 -1.81 33.72 21.85
CA TYR A 136 -1.44 32.32 22.11
C TYR A 136 -0.21 31.82 21.32
N LEU A 137 0.12 32.40 20.17
CA LEU A 137 1.32 32.04 19.40
C LEU A 137 2.52 32.86 19.85
N VAL A 138 3.15 32.38 20.92
CA VAL A 138 4.30 33.05 21.56
C VAL A 138 5.44 33.34 20.59
N ALA A 139 5.65 32.49 19.59
CA ALA A 139 6.68 32.66 18.56
C ALA A 139 6.53 33.98 17.77
N ASN A 140 5.31 34.51 17.64
CA ASN A 140 5.03 35.72 16.86
C ASN A 140 4.86 36.96 17.75
N ARG A 141 5.01 36.83 19.07
CA ARG A 141 4.77 37.93 20.01
C ARG A 141 5.66 39.14 19.71
N GLU A 142 6.93 38.93 19.40
CA GLU A 142 7.84 40.02 19.05
C GLU A 142 7.40 40.74 17.76
N ALA A 143 6.96 39.98 16.76
CA ALA A 143 6.48 40.53 15.49
C ALA A 143 5.24 41.43 15.68
N PHE A 144 4.27 40.98 16.48
CA PHE A 144 3.07 41.77 16.81
C PHE A 144 3.33 43.07 17.58
N HIS A 145 4.50 43.19 18.23
CA HIS A 145 4.91 44.40 18.97
C HIS A 145 5.98 45.23 18.23
N ASP A 146 6.42 44.80 17.05
CA ASP A 146 7.39 45.56 16.26
C ASP A 146 6.72 46.84 15.75
N PRO A 147 7.31 48.04 15.99
CA PRO A 147 6.71 49.32 15.59
C PRO A 147 6.55 49.47 14.07
N ARG A 148 7.21 48.62 13.27
CA ARG A 148 7.09 48.61 11.81
C ARG A 148 5.84 47.86 11.34
N LEU A 149 5.22 47.03 12.18
CA LEU A 149 4.00 46.30 11.84
C LEU A 149 2.75 47.13 12.13
N LYS A 150 1.88 47.26 11.13
CA LYS A 150 0.55 47.86 11.23
C LYS A 150 -0.49 46.82 10.86
N VAL A 151 -1.36 46.49 11.82
CA VAL A 151 -2.47 45.55 11.61
C VAL A 151 -3.70 46.33 11.19
N ILE A 152 -4.37 45.87 10.14
CA ILE A 152 -5.61 46.41 9.62
C ILE A 152 -6.61 45.26 9.54
N ILE A 153 -7.80 45.48 10.12
CA ILE A 153 -8.92 44.54 10.02
C ILE A 153 -9.82 44.99 8.88
N ASN A 154 -9.64 44.42 7.69
CA ASN A 154 -10.44 44.74 6.52
C ASN A 154 -10.32 43.67 5.41
N ASP A 155 -11.23 43.72 4.44
CA ASP A 155 -11.08 42.97 3.18
C ASP A 155 -9.87 43.51 2.38
N ALA A 156 -8.88 42.66 2.12
CA ALA A 156 -7.63 43.06 1.49
C ALA A 156 -7.82 43.72 0.11
N ARG A 157 -8.83 43.30 -0.66
CA ARG A 157 -9.16 43.94 -1.94
C ARG A 157 -9.70 45.34 -1.74
N ALA A 158 -10.69 45.52 -0.85
CA ALA A 158 -11.22 46.84 -0.53
C ALA A 158 -10.13 47.78 0.03
N GLU A 159 -9.24 47.26 0.87
CA GLU A 159 -8.12 48.02 1.43
C GLU A 159 -7.14 48.48 0.35
N LEU A 160 -6.75 47.60 -0.59
CA LEU A 160 -5.87 47.95 -1.71
C LEU A 160 -6.55 48.90 -2.70
N GLU A 161 -7.85 48.75 -2.96
CA GLU A 161 -8.59 49.64 -3.87
C GLU A 161 -8.73 51.05 -3.27
N SER A 162 -8.95 51.17 -1.97
CA SER A 162 -9.16 52.45 -1.28
C SER A 162 -7.90 53.29 -1.05
N ARG A 163 -6.71 52.69 -1.15
CA ARG A 163 -5.43 53.35 -0.85
C ARG A 163 -4.63 53.71 -2.09
N GLU A 164 -4.13 54.95 -2.16
CA GLU A 164 -3.17 55.34 -3.21
C GLU A 164 -1.72 54.90 -2.95
N GLU A 165 -1.44 54.38 -1.75
CA GLU A 165 -0.11 53.91 -1.36
C GLU A 165 0.34 52.73 -2.24
N ARG A 166 1.63 52.71 -2.58
CA ARG A 166 2.27 51.64 -3.36
C ARG A 166 3.31 50.91 -2.53
N TYR A 167 3.47 49.62 -2.81
CA TYR A 167 4.34 48.71 -2.06
C TYR A 167 5.47 48.17 -2.93
N ASP A 168 6.61 47.88 -2.30
CA ASP A 168 7.73 47.21 -2.95
C ASP A 168 7.44 45.71 -3.12
N VAL A 169 6.75 45.11 -2.15
CA VAL A 169 6.30 43.71 -2.22
C VAL A 169 4.86 43.62 -1.71
N ILE A 170 4.02 42.82 -2.38
CA ILE A 170 2.70 42.43 -1.91
C ILE A 170 2.68 40.89 -1.75
N ILE A 171 2.22 40.40 -0.60
CA ILE A 171 2.17 38.98 -0.26
C ILE A 171 0.72 38.53 -0.07
N GLY A 172 0.29 37.50 -0.80
CA GLY A 172 -0.97 36.79 -0.57
C GLY A 172 -0.76 35.58 0.33
N ASP A 173 -1.19 35.68 1.59
CA ASP A 173 -1.17 34.61 2.58
C ASP A 173 -2.62 34.27 2.96
N LEU A 174 -3.32 33.71 1.97
CA LEU A 174 -4.77 33.53 1.95
C LEU A 174 -5.11 32.05 1.83
N ALA A 175 -6.34 31.67 2.18
CA ALA A 175 -6.86 30.34 1.89
C ALA A 175 -7.02 30.10 0.38
N ASP A 176 -6.99 28.82 -0.02
CA ASP A 176 -7.13 28.42 -1.43
C ASP A 176 -8.42 28.95 -2.09
N PRO A 177 -8.37 29.28 -3.41
CA PRO A 177 -9.52 29.80 -4.14
C PRO A 177 -10.55 28.69 -4.43
N ILE A 178 -11.49 28.50 -3.51
CA ILE A 178 -12.66 27.62 -3.70
C ILE A 178 -13.80 28.40 -4.34
N ASP A 179 -14.51 27.80 -5.30
CA ASP A 179 -15.66 28.41 -5.97
C ASP A 179 -16.71 28.90 -4.96
N GLY A 180 -17.07 30.19 -5.04
CA GLY A 180 -18.01 30.84 -4.13
C GLY A 180 -17.42 31.22 -2.76
N GLY A 181 -16.18 30.84 -2.45
CA GLY A 181 -15.47 31.22 -1.23
C GLY A 181 -15.04 32.70 -1.19
N PRO A 182 -14.79 33.26 0.01
CA PRO A 182 -14.46 34.67 0.17
C PRO A 182 -13.11 35.05 -0.46
N CYS A 183 -12.16 34.12 -0.51
CA CYS A 183 -10.82 34.35 -1.06
C CYS A 183 -10.76 34.28 -2.59
N TYR A 184 -11.72 33.65 -3.27
CA TYR A 184 -11.68 33.44 -4.73
C TYR A 184 -11.44 34.74 -5.51
N LYS A 185 -12.10 35.84 -5.11
CA LYS A 185 -11.98 37.17 -5.74
C LYS A 185 -10.58 37.79 -5.63
N LEU A 186 -9.71 37.24 -4.79
CA LEU A 186 -8.32 37.65 -4.57
C LEU A 186 -7.34 36.85 -5.44
N TYR A 187 -7.84 35.88 -6.22
CA TYR A 187 -7.04 35.07 -7.14
C TYR A 187 -7.39 35.33 -8.61
N THR A 188 -8.31 36.24 -8.90
CA THR A 188 -8.77 36.51 -10.29
C THR A 188 -7.75 37.34 -11.07
N LYS A 189 -7.69 37.14 -12.38
CA LYS A 189 -6.86 37.94 -13.30
C LYS A 189 -7.15 39.44 -13.17
N SER A 190 -8.42 39.82 -13.07
CA SER A 190 -8.82 41.22 -12.90
C SER A 190 -8.34 41.80 -11.57
N PHE A 191 -8.33 41.03 -10.49
CA PHE A 191 -7.78 41.50 -9.23
C PHE A 191 -6.28 41.75 -9.34
N TYR A 192 -5.53 40.85 -9.98
CA TYR A 192 -4.11 41.05 -10.22
C TYR A 192 -3.83 42.27 -11.12
N ASP A 193 -4.53 42.40 -12.25
CA ASP A 193 -4.31 43.47 -13.23
C ASP A 193 -4.79 44.84 -12.75
N CYS A 194 -5.97 44.91 -12.12
CA CYS A 194 -6.65 46.17 -11.81
C CYS A 194 -6.45 46.62 -10.37
N THR A 195 -6.08 45.73 -9.45
CA THR A 195 -5.94 46.06 -8.03
C THR A 195 -4.50 45.87 -7.54
N VAL A 196 -3.88 44.69 -7.70
CA VAL A 196 -2.53 44.44 -7.18
C VAL A 196 -1.48 45.23 -7.95
N LYS A 197 -1.46 45.09 -9.28
CA LYS A 197 -0.43 45.67 -10.15
C LYS A 197 -0.33 47.20 -10.06
N PRO A 198 -1.43 47.98 -10.02
CA PRO A 198 -1.34 49.44 -9.82
C PRO A 198 -0.81 49.87 -8.44
N ARG A 199 -0.88 48.97 -7.45
CA ARG A 199 -0.39 49.19 -6.08
C ARG A 199 1.04 48.66 -5.87
N LEU A 200 1.65 48.05 -6.88
CA LEU A 200 3.10 47.76 -6.88
C LEU A 200 3.88 49.00 -7.36
N LYS A 201 5.01 49.29 -6.69
CA LYS A 201 5.99 50.25 -7.19
C LYS A 201 6.69 49.69 -8.45
N GLN A 202 7.44 50.54 -9.15
CA GLN A 202 8.27 50.07 -10.26
C GLN A 202 9.28 49.03 -9.78
N GLY A 203 9.29 47.85 -10.40
CA GLY A 203 10.10 46.71 -9.96
C GLY A 203 9.53 45.97 -8.74
N GLY A 204 8.31 46.31 -8.32
CA GLY A 204 7.64 45.65 -7.21
C GLY A 204 7.27 44.20 -7.53
N ILE A 205 7.24 43.35 -6.51
CA ILE A 205 7.04 41.90 -6.66
C ILE A 205 5.77 41.48 -5.93
N PHE A 206 4.96 40.66 -6.59
CA PHE A 206 3.86 39.95 -5.96
C PHE A 206 4.24 38.48 -5.73
N VAL A 207 3.87 37.94 -4.57
CA VAL A 207 3.91 36.51 -4.28
C VAL A 207 2.59 36.10 -3.65
N THR A 208 2.17 34.85 -3.84
CA THR A 208 1.04 34.28 -3.13
C THR A 208 1.34 32.82 -2.83
N GLN A 209 0.82 32.32 -1.72
CA GLN A 209 0.64 30.89 -1.54
C GLN A 209 -0.28 30.38 -2.67
N ALA A 210 0.03 29.19 -3.21
CA ALA A 210 -0.60 28.67 -4.41
C ALA A 210 -1.13 27.22 -4.25
N GLY A 211 -1.48 26.85 -3.03
CA GLY A 211 -2.07 25.56 -2.68
C GLY A 211 -1.13 24.36 -2.86
N PRO A 212 -1.69 23.14 -2.90
CA PRO A 212 -0.92 21.91 -3.03
C PRO A 212 -0.11 21.86 -4.33
N ALA A 213 1.17 21.50 -4.25
CA ALA A 213 2.08 21.38 -5.41
C ALA A 213 2.59 19.94 -5.62
N GLY A 214 1.84 18.94 -5.14
CA GLY A 214 2.18 17.53 -5.28
C GLY A 214 2.06 17.03 -6.73
N ILE A 215 2.61 15.85 -7.01
CA ILE A 215 2.67 15.29 -8.38
C ILE A 215 1.29 15.18 -9.07
N PHE A 216 0.22 15.04 -8.28
CA PHE A 216 -1.16 15.06 -8.76
C PHE A 216 -1.92 16.29 -8.26
N SER A 217 -1.81 16.63 -6.97
CA SER A 217 -2.56 17.73 -6.36
C SER A 217 -2.24 19.12 -6.90
N HIS A 218 -1.11 19.30 -7.62
CA HIS A 218 -0.81 20.57 -8.31
C HIS A 218 -1.87 21.01 -9.34
N THR A 219 -2.73 20.10 -9.82
CA THR A 219 -3.81 20.46 -10.74
C THR A 219 -5.06 21.00 -10.05
N GLU A 220 -5.13 20.98 -8.72
CA GLU A 220 -6.28 21.48 -7.98
C GLU A 220 -6.39 23.00 -8.08
N VAL A 221 -5.32 23.71 -7.68
CA VAL A 221 -5.25 25.18 -7.74
C VAL A 221 -3.89 25.70 -8.21
N PHE A 222 -2.78 25.02 -7.94
CA PHE A 222 -1.43 25.52 -8.23
C PHE A 222 -1.21 25.84 -9.71
N SER A 223 -1.59 24.96 -10.63
CA SER A 223 -1.46 25.20 -12.08
C SER A 223 -2.31 26.40 -12.53
N SER A 224 -3.56 26.47 -12.08
CA SER A 224 -4.52 27.53 -12.37
C SER A 224 -4.06 28.90 -11.84
N ILE A 225 -3.56 28.96 -10.61
CA ILE A 225 -2.99 30.18 -10.01
C ILE A 225 -1.76 30.62 -10.81
N TYR A 226 -0.86 29.69 -11.15
CA TYR A 226 0.32 29.97 -11.96
C TYR A 226 -0.05 30.56 -13.33
N ASN A 227 -0.99 29.93 -14.06
CA ASN A 227 -1.41 30.43 -15.37
C ASN A 227 -2.09 31.80 -15.27
N THR A 228 -2.89 32.03 -14.23
CA THR A 228 -3.53 33.33 -13.98
C THR A 228 -2.49 34.43 -13.72
N LEU A 229 -1.49 34.16 -12.89
CA LEU A 229 -0.39 35.10 -12.63
C LEU A 229 0.52 35.32 -13.83
N ARG A 230 0.82 34.26 -14.58
CA ARG A 230 1.64 34.34 -15.81
C ARG A 230 1.04 35.31 -16.82
N GLN A 231 -0.29 35.41 -16.90
CA GLN A 231 -0.97 36.34 -17.80
C GLN A 231 -1.00 37.80 -17.30
N ALA A 232 -0.69 38.03 -16.01
CA ALA A 232 -0.67 39.36 -15.38
C ALA A 232 0.77 39.89 -15.13
N SER A 233 1.77 39.01 -15.14
CA SER A 233 3.17 39.31 -14.80
C SER A 233 3.94 39.97 -15.95
N ASP A 234 4.82 40.92 -15.60
CA ASP A 234 5.55 41.76 -16.57
C ASP A 234 7.01 41.33 -16.82
N SER A 235 7.60 40.46 -15.99
CA SER A 235 9.03 40.12 -16.13
C SER A 235 9.40 38.80 -15.44
N PRO A 236 10.31 38.01 -16.04
CA PRO A 236 10.96 36.91 -15.33
C PRO A 236 11.93 37.46 -14.28
N ILE A 237 12.00 36.76 -13.15
CA ILE A 237 12.88 37.08 -12.03
C ILE A 237 13.96 35.99 -11.99
N ASP A 238 15.23 36.38 -12.13
CA ASP A 238 16.36 35.44 -12.05
C ASP A 238 17.51 36.05 -11.25
N LEU A 239 18.04 35.27 -10.30
CA LEU A 239 19.23 35.57 -9.52
C LEU A 239 20.04 34.29 -9.35
N SER A 240 21.37 34.41 -9.37
CA SER A 240 22.23 33.26 -9.08
C SER A 240 22.13 32.84 -7.61
N VAL A 241 22.46 31.58 -7.34
CA VAL A 241 22.51 31.02 -5.98
C VAL A 241 23.40 31.86 -5.07
N GLU A 242 24.58 32.26 -5.55
CA GLU A 242 25.56 33.04 -4.79
C GLU A 242 25.04 34.44 -4.45
N GLU A 243 24.30 35.06 -5.37
CA GLU A 243 23.71 36.37 -5.16
C GLU A 243 22.56 36.32 -4.14
N LEU A 244 21.74 35.26 -4.16
CA LEU A 244 20.74 35.03 -3.12
C LEU A 244 21.38 34.86 -1.74
N ASP A 245 22.43 34.03 -1.64
CA ASP A 245 23.14 33.81 -0.37
C ASP A 245 23.84 35.08 0.13
N ASN A 246 24.39 35.91 -0.77
CA ASN A 246 24.96 37.21 -0.42
C ASN A 246 23.88 38.15 0.15
N ARG A 247 22.72 38.24 -0.51
CA ARG A 247 21.61 39.09 -0.05
C ARG A 247 21.02 38.61 1.27
N MET A 248 20.88 37.29 1.47
CA MET A 248 20.44 36.72 2.75
C MET A 248 21.37 37.15 3.89
N ARG A 249 22.68 36.98 3.70
CA ARG A 249 23.71 37.38 4.70
C ARG A 249 23.70 38.88 5.02
N GLN A 250 23.39 39.71 4.03
CA GLN A 250 23.39 41.18 4.21
C GLN A 250 22.09 41.70 4.83
N ARG A 251 20.95 41.07 4.53
CA ARG A 251 19.63 41.64 4.80
C ARG A 251 18.88 40.96 5.94
N ILE A 252 19.07 39.66 6.14
CA ILE A 252 18.25 38.87 7.07
C ILE A 252 18.95 38.77 8.43
N LYS A 253 18.24 39.14 9.50
CA LYS A 253 18.68 38.96 10.88
C LYS A 253 18.55 37.49 11.29
N GLY A 254 19.67 36.92 11.76
CA GLY A 254 19.78 35.51 12.13
C GLY A 254 19.85 34.60 10.90
N GLU A 255 20.17 33.32 11.11
CA GLU A 255 20.19 32.34 10.02
C GLU A 255 18.79 31.81 9.72
N ASN A 256 18.53 31.57 8.44
CA ASN A 256 17.36 30.83 7.99
C ASN A 256 17.48 29.36 8.40
N ARG A 257 16.35 28.75 8.76
CA ARG A 257 16.29 27.36 9.17
C ARG A 257 16.08 26.41 7.99
N TYR A 258 15.43 26.88 6.92
CA TYR A 258 15.13 26.09 5.73
C TYR A 258 15.81 26.63 4.47
N LEU A 259 15.69 27.94 4.22
CA LEU A 259 15.98 28.50 2.89
C LEU A 259 17.39 29.06 2.76
N ASP A 260 18.18 28.44 1.88
CA ASP A 260 19.39 29.00 1.26
C ASP A 260 19.20 29.15 -0.27
N GLY A 261 20.18 29.73 -0.97
CA GLY A 261 20.11 29.95 -2.42
C GLY A 261 19.97 28.65 -3.22
N ARG A 262 20.62 27.56 -2.78
CA ARG A 262 20.53 26.24 -3.43
C ARG A 262 19.15 25.62 -3.24
N THR A 263 18.58 25.78 -2.05
CA THR A 263 17.23 25.31 -1.70
C THR A 263 16.20 26.03 -2.54
N PHE A 264 16.32 27.36 -2.70
CA PHE A 264 15.45 28.11 -3.60
C PHE A 264 15.57 27.65 -5.07
N SER A 265 16.81 27.50 -5.58
CA SER A 265 17.06 26.99 -6.93
C SER A 265 16.50 25.58 -7.14
N SER A 266 16.59 24.72 -6.12
CA SER A 266 16.00 23.39 -6.14
C SER A 266 14.48 23.45 -6.11
N ALA A 267 13.88 24.30 -5.27
CA ALA A 267 12.44 24.44 -5.12
C ALA A 267 11.78 25.00 -6.40
N SER A 268 12.46 25.90 -7.11
CA SER A 268 12.01 26.43 -8.40
C SER A 268 12.24 25.46 -9.57
N THR A 269 13.03 24.40 -9.38
CA THR A 269 13.25 23.34 -10.38
C THR A 269 12.16 22.27 -10.28
N LEU A 270 11.02 22.53 -10.89
CA LEU A 270 9.86 21.63 -10.84
C LEU A 270 10.06 20.32 -11.64
N SER A 271 9.39 19.25 -11.19
CA SER A 271 9.42 17.94 -11.86
C SER A 271 8.84 18.01 -13.28
N LYS A 272 9.20 17.04 -14.15
CA LYS A 272 8.75 17.00 -15.55
C LYS A 272 7.22 17.01 -15.69
N VAL A 273 6.51 16.33 -14.80
CA VAL A 273 5.05 16.22 -14.86
C VAL A 273 4.42 17.57 -14.51
N VAL A 274 4.85 18.17 -13.40
CA VAL A 274 4.34 19.46 -12.94
C VAL A 274 4.63 20.56 -13.96
N ARG A 275 5.87 20.65 -14.49
CA ARG A 275 6.20 21.62 -15.55
C ARG A 275 5.32 21.50 -16.77
N LYS A 276 5.12 20.28 -17.27
CA LYS A 276 4.24 20.06 -18.43
C LYS A 276 2.79 20.43 -18.15
N SER A 277 2.31 20.22 -16.92
CA SER A 277 0.96 20.64 -16.55
C SER A 277 0.85 22.17 -16.53
N LEU A 278 1.81 22.86 -15.93
CA LEU A 278 1.87 24.32 -15.90
C LEU A 278 1.98 24.94 -17.30
N ASP A 279 2.77 24.34 -18.19
CA ASP A 279 2.94 24.81 -19.57
C ASP A 279 1.66 24.66 -20.41
N ASN A 280 0.85 23.63 -20.11
CA ASN A 280 -0.38 23.29 -20.84
C ASN A 280 -1.65 23.80 -20.15
N GLU A 281 -1.54 24.42 -18.97
CA GLU A 281 -2.68 24.92 -18.23
C GLU A 281 -3.38 26.03 -19.01
N THR A 282 -4.71 25.99 -19.03
CA THR A 282 -5.56 26.95 -19.76
C THR A 282 -6.54 27.66 -18.84
N HIS A 283 -6.80 27.12 -17.65
CA HIS A 283 -7.71 27.73 -16.70
C HIS A 283 -7.16 29.07 -16.19
N VAL A 284 -8.06 30.05 -16.06
CA VAL A 284 -7.79 31.39 -15.53
C VAL A 284 -8.93 31.77 -14.61
N TYR A 285 -8.60 32.18 -13.39
CA TYR A 285 -9.61 32.67 -12.45
C TYR A 285 -10.18 34.02 -12.92
N THR A 286 -11.50 34.10 -13.06
CA THR A 286 -12.21 35.30 -13.53
C THR A 286 -13.42 35.64 -12.66
N GLU A 287 -13.83 36.90 -12.66
CA GLU A 287 -15.03 37.39 -11.93
C GLU A 287 -16.35 36.81 -12.47
N GLU A 288 -16.41 36.45 -13.75
CA GLU A 288 -17.60 35.82 -14.34
C GLU A 288 -17.80 34.40 -13.82
N ALA A 289 -16.71 33.62 -13.69
CA ALA A 289 -16.76 32.33 -13.02
C ALA A 289 -17.20 32.46 -11.55
N ALA A 290 -16.70 33.49 -10.83
CA ALA A 290 -17.15 33.79 -9.47
C ALA A 290 -18.65 34.12 -9.38
N ARG A 291 -19.17 34.86 -10.37
CA ARG A 291 -20.59 35.23 -10.46
C ARG A 291 -21.48 34.07 -10.88
N ASN A 292 -21.02 33.22 -11.80
CA ASN A 292 -21.75 32.03 -12.27
C ASN A 292 -21.87 30.96 -11.19
N ALA A 293 -20.84 30.81 -10.33
CA ALA A 293 -20.94 29.98 -9.13
C ALA A 293 -22.02 30.49 -8.14
N LYS A 294 -22.23 31.81 -8.08
CA LYS A 294 -23.30 32.44 -7.28
C LYS A 294 -24.67 32.48 -7.94
N SER A 295 -24.77 32.45 -9.27
CA SER A 295 -26.04 32.52 -10.01
C SER A 295 -26.63 31.14 -10.36
N GLY A 296 -25.80 30.09 -10.36
CA GLY A 296 -26.25 28.68 -10.43
C GLY A 296 -26.78 28.14 -9.09
N SER A 297 -26.66 28.91 -8.00
CA SER A 297 -27.29 28.57 -6.73
C SER A 297 -28.69 29.19 -6.66
N ASP A 298 -29.69 28.43 -7.08
CA ASP A 298 -31.03 28.58 -6.53
C ASP A 298 -30.90 28.58 -5.00
N SER A 299 -31.32 29.70 -4.43
CA SER A 299 -31.36 29.95 -3.00
C SER A 299 -32.32 28.97 -2.33
N SER A 300 -31.83 27.75 -2.06
CA SER A 300 -32.33 26.76 -1.07
C SER A 300 -31.73 25.35 -1.25
N SER A 301 -30.85 25.09 -2.22
CA SER A 301 -30.35 23.70 -2.47
C SER A 301 -28.84 23.49 -2.53
N LEU A 302 -28.00 24.52 -2.34
CA LEU A 302 -26.54 24.36 -2.22
C LEU A 302 -25.96 24.57 -0.80
N TYR A 303 -26.82 24.74 0.21
CA TYR A 303 -26.44 24.73 1.64
C TYR A 303 -26.71 23.36 2.33
N SER A 304 -26.71 22.26 1.58
CA SER A 304 -27.00 20.92 2.11
C SER A 304 -26.00 19.84 1.68
N GLY A 305 -24.77 20.22 1.32
CA GLY A 305 -23.71 19.30 0.90
C GLY A 305 -22.43 19.30 1.75
N VAL A 306 -22.19 20.34 2.55
CA VAL A 306 -21.12 20.34 3.56
C VAL A 306 -21.83 20.18 4.90
N PRO A 307 -21.73 19.03 5.60
CA PRO A 307 -22.12 19.02 7.00
C PRO A 307 -21.20 20.03 7.67
N GLY A 308 -21.77 21.07 8.29
CA GLY A 308 -21.00 22.03 9.08
C GLY A 308 -19.97 21.25 9.90
N SER A 309 -18.69 21.47 9.58
CA SER A 309 -17.59 20.72 10.18
C SER A 309 -17.36 21.27 11.57
N GLY A 310 -18.32 21.01 12.46
CA GLY A 310 -18.04 21.07 13.88
C GLY A 310 -16.80 20.22 14.12
N MET A 311 -15.82 20.81 14.80
CA MET A 311 -14.56 20.20 15.16
C MET A 311 -14.78 18.76 15.66
N ASN A 312 -14.51 17.75 14.82
CA ASN A 312 -14.77 16.34 15.11
C ASN A 312 -13.65 15.77 16.00
N LEU A 313 -13.56 16.25 17.23
CA LEU A 313 -12.71 15.67 18.26
C LEU A 313 -13.29 14.33 18.72
N ARG A 314 -12.77 13.23 18.18
CA ARG A 314 -13.21 11.88 18.57
C ARG A 314 -12.51 11.43 19.85
N LEU A 315 -13.07 11.81 21.00
CA LEU A 315 -12.72 11.22 22.29
C LEU A 315 -13.23 9.77 22.34
N THR A 316 -12.35 8.79 22.24
CA THR A 316 -12.73 7.39 22.41
C THR A 316 -12.92 7.11 23.91
N VAL A 317 -14.17 7.09 24.38
CA VAL A 317 -14.54 6.84 25.78
C VAL A 317 -14.97 5.38 25.96
N GLY A 318 -14.22 4.61 26.77
CA GLY A 318 -14.75 3.41 27.41
C GLY A 318 -15.82 3.79 28.45
N ARG A 319 -17.00 3.15 28.38
CA ARG A 319 -18.20 3.37 29.22
C ARG A 319 -17.87 3.59 30.71
N ILE A 320 -18.58 4.53 31.35
CA ILE A 320 -19.26 4.42 32.67
C ILE A 320 -20.24 5.61 32.84
N GLN A 321 -21.33 5.37 33.58
CA GLN A 321 -22.49 6.23 33.86
C GLN A 321 -22.18 7.58 34.54
N SER A 322 -23.18 8.46 34.44
CA SER A 322 -23.29 9.90 34.76
C SER A 322 -23.17 10.29 36.25
N PRO A 323 -23.22 11.60 36.61
CA PRO A 323 -24.51 12.29 36.75
C PRO A 323 -24.60 13.73 36.19
N LYS A 324 -25.76 14.01 35.59
CA LYS A 324 -26.55 15.26 35.53
C LYS A 324 -25.82 16.61 35.40
N PHE A 325 -25.81 17.13 34.17
CA PHE A 325 -26.03 18.56 33.90
C PHE A 325 -27.08 18.71 32.79
N GLN A 326 -28.06 19.56 33.05
CA GLN A 326 -29.31 19.68 32.31
C GLN A 326 -29.16 20.76 31.23
N TRP A 327 -29.09 20.34 29.96
CA TRP A 327 -29.31 21.23 28.82
C TRP A 327 -30.64 20.85 28.17
N HIS A 328 -31.56 21.82 28.08
CA HIS A 328 -32.77 21.70 27.28
C HIS A 328 -32.41 21.72 25.79
N PRO A 329 -32.68 20.67 24.99
CA PRO A 329 -32.53 20.74 23.55
C PRO A 329 -33.87 21.18 22.95
N ARG A 330 -33.84 22.29 22.22
CA ARG A 330 -34.83 22.55 21.18
C ARG A 330 -34.58 21.52 20.06
N PHE A 331 -35.66 20.86 19.64
CA PHE A 331 -35.70 19.77 18.69
C PHE A 331 -34.85 19.99 17.42
N LEU A 332 -33.91 19.08 17.15
CA LEU A 332 -33.43 18.76 15.80
C LEU A 332 -33.20 17.25 15.74
N SER A 333 -33.93 16.61 14.85
CA SER A 333 -33.97 15.16 14.61
C SER A 333 -32.70 14.65 13.93
N HIS A 334 -31.91 13.76 14.56
CA HIS A 334 -31.32 12.56 13.94
C HIS A 334 -30.47 11.68 14.91
N PRO A 335 -31.07 10.63 15.51
CA PRO A 335 -30.34 9.50 16.09
C PRO A 335 -30.45 8.18 15.28
N GLN A 336 -31.18 8.15 14.15
CA GLN A 336 -31.55 6.88 13.49
C GLN A 336 -30.49 6.34 12.49
N GLN A 337 -29.66 7.17 11.86
CA GLN A 337 -28.72 6.70 10.82
C GLN A 337 -27.54 5.87 11.35
N THR A 338 -27.03 6.16 12.55
CA THR A 338 -25.89 5.44 13.15
C THR A 338 -26.27 4.02 13.61
N GLY A 339 -27.52 3.80 14.03
CA GLY A 339 -28.05 2.47 14.36
C GLY A 339 -28.23 1.57 13.14
N HIS A 340 -28.63 2.15 11.99
CA HIS A 340 -28.88 1.37 10.78
C HIS A 340 -27.60 0.81 10.16
N LYS A 341 -26.54 1.61 10.04
CA LYS A 341 -25.22 1.16 9.54
C LYS A 341 -24.61 0.07 10.43
N ARG A 342 -24.73 0.21 11.75
CA ARG A 342 -24.26 -0.82 12.70
C ARG A 342 -25.02 -2.14 12.55
N LYS A 343 -26.34 -2.08 12.32
CA LYS A 343 -27.17 -3.27 12.05
C LYS A 343 -26.81 -3.94 10.73
N GLN A 344 -26.55 -3.17 9.68
CA GLN A 344 -26.11 -3.71 8.37
C GLN A 344 -24.75 -4.41 8.46
N GLN A 345 -23.81 -3.85 9.24
CA GLN A 345 -22.49 -4.43 9.44
C GLN A 345 -22.55 -5.74 10.24
N LEU A 346 -23.38 -5.79 11.30
CA LEU A 346 -23.67 -7.02 12.03
C LEU A 346 -24.37 -8.08 11.17
N GLU A 347 -25.25 -7.69 10.24
CA GLU A 347 -25.84 -8.62 9.28
C GLU A 347 -24.82 -9.18 8.28
N LEU A 348 -23.81 -8.39 7.91
CA LEU A 348 -22.72 -8.82 7.02
C LEU A 348 -21.79 -9.82 7.73
N GLU A 349 -21.42 -9.54 8.98
CA GLU A 349 -20.58 -10.41 9.81
C GLU A 349 -21.29 -11.74 10.14
N ASN A 350 -22.62 -11.70 10.33
CA ASN A 350 -23.43 -12.90 10.54
C ASN A 350 -23.74 -13.69 9.26
N LEU A 351 -23.31 -13.24 8.07
CA LEU A 351 -23.52 -13.97 6.82
C LEU A 351 -22.34 -14.93 6.56
N THR A 352 -22.43 -16.14 7.10
CA THR A 352 -21.47 -17.23 6.85
C THR A 352 -22.21 -18.54 6.57
N ILE A 353 -21.56 -19.51 5.94
CA ILE A 353 -22.09 -20.88 5.75
C ILE A 353 -22.48 -21.51 7.08
N THR A 354 -21.73 -21.24 8.15
CA THR A 354 -21.95 -21.79 9.50
C THR A 354 -23.15 -21.18 10.21
N THR A 355 -23.46 -19.91 9.97
CA THR A 355 -24.56 -19.19 10.64
C THR A 355 -25.83 -19.15 9.79
N GLN A 356 -25.72 -18.92 8.48
CA GLN A 356 -26.83 -18.74 7.54
C GLN A 356 -26.53 -19.43 6.18
N PRO A 357 -26.55 -20.77 6.10
CA PRO A 357 -26.08 -21.53 4.93
C PRO A 357 -26.87 -21.24 3.65
N LEU A 358 -28.20 -21.29 3.71
CA LEU A 358 -29.06 -21.09 2.52
C LEU A 358 -28.95 -19.67 1.95
N ARG A 359 -28.83 -18.67 2.84
CA ARG A 359 -28.74 -17.26 2.44
C ARG A 359 -27.37 -16.94 1.85
N THR A 360 -26.31 -17.46 2.45
CA THR A 360 -24.92 -17.32 1.96
C THR A 360 -24.77 -17.97 0.60
N LEU A 361 -25.26 -19.20 0.42
CA LEU A 361 -25.18 -19.92 -0.86
C LEU A 361 -25.97 -19.20 -1.97
N LYS A 362 -27.14 -18.65 -1.66
CA LYS A 362 -27.93 -17.85 -2.61
C LYS A 362 -27.16 -16.63 -3.12
N PHE A 363 -26.55 -15.84 -2.22
CA PHE A 363 -25.76 -14.67 -2.62
C PHE A 363 -24.49 -15.04 -3.37
N PHE A 364 -23.84 -16.14 -2.99
CA PHE A 364 -22.70 -16.69 -3.73
C PHE A 364 -23.06 -17.06 -5.18
N THR A 365 -24.16 -17.81 -5.38
CA THR A 365 -24.60 -18.19 -6.73
C THR A 365 -24.96 -16.97 -7.58
N LEU A 366 -25.63 -15.98 -7.00
CA LEU A 366 -25.93 -14.72 -7.69
C LEU A 366 -24.66 -13.93 -8.06
N ALA A 367 -23.66 -13.93 -7.19
CA ALA A 367 -22.36 -13.31 -7.46
C ALA A 367 -21.64 -14.00 -8.62
N ILE A 368 -21.59 -15.35 -8.62
CA ILE A 368 -21.00 -16.14 -9.69
C ILE A 368 -21.68 -15.84 -11.03
N ILE A 369 -23.02 -15.84 -11.07
CA ILE A 369 -23.77 -15.52 -12.29
C ILE A 369 -23.45 -14.11 -12.78
N GLN A 370 -23.35 -13.12 -11.88
CA GLN A 370 -23.00 -11.75 -12.26
C GLN A 370 -21.57 -11.65 -12.80
N TYR A 371 -20.60 -12.32 -12.17
CA TYR A 371 -19.22 -12.34 -12.64
C TYR A 371 -19.10 -13.05 -13.98
N LEU A 372 -19.75 -14.21 -14.16
CA LEU A 372 -19.82 -14.91 -15.45
C LEU A 372 -20.38 -14.01 -16.54
N LYS A 373 -21.51 -13.34 -16.29
CA LYS A 373 -22.09 -12.39 -17.24
C LYS A 373 -21.12 -11.26 -17.58
N LYS A 374 -20.50 -10.63 -16.57
CA LYS A 374 -19.55 -9.53 -16.79
C LYS A 374 -18.31 -9.98 -17.58
N SER A 375 -17.77 -11.16 -17.29
CA SER A 375 -16.66 -11.75 -18.03
C SER A 375 -17.04 -12.10 -19.46
N ILE A 376 -18.24 -12.65 -19.69
CA ILE A 376 -18.76 -12.92 -21.03
C ILE A 376 -18.92 -11.63 -21.84
N PHE A 377 -19.51 -10.58 -21.25
CA PHE A 377 -19.64 -9.27 -21.91
C PHE A 377 -18.26 -8.65 -22.21
N TYR A 378 -17.32 -8.72 -21.27
CA TYR A 378 -15.96 -8.21 -21.47
C TYR A 378 -15.19 -8.99 -22.57
N LEU A 379 -15.34 -10.31 -22.62
CA LEU A 379 -14.78 -11.16 -23.68
C LEU A 379 -15.40 -10.87 -25.06
N LEU A 380 -16.70 -10.59 -25.09
CA LEU A 380 -17.41 -10.19 -26.32
C LEU A 380 -16.98 -8.79 -26.79
N GLU A 381 -16.67 -7.88 -25.86
CA GLU A 381 -16.33 -6.48 -26.15
C GLU A 381 -14.87 -6.27 -26.58
N ILE A 382 -13.92 -7.02 -25.99
CA ILE A 382 -12.48 -6.95 -26.33
C ILE A 382 -12.04 -8.00 -27.36
N GLY A 383 -12.79 -9.08 -27.48
CA GLY A 383 -12.31 -10.31 -28.08
C GLY A 383 -13.07 -10.80 -29.30
N GLY A 384 -13.73 -9.96 -30.10
CA GLY A 384 -14.40 -10.43 -31.32
C GLY A 384 -13.51 -11.32 -32.20
N TRP A 385 -12.23 -10.93 -32.36
CA TRP A 385 -11.21 -11.73 -33.07
C TRP A 385 -10.67 -12.92 -32.28
N LEU A 386 -10.57 -12.82 -30.95
CA LEU A 386 -10.04 -13.89 -30.09
C LEU A 386 -11.07 -15.02 -29.90
N VAL A 387 -12.35 -14.66 -29.79
CA VAL A 387 -13.49 -15.57 -29.78
C VAL A 387 -13.64 -16.23 -31.16
N LEU A 388 -13.50 -15.48 -32.25
CA LEU A 388 -13.46 -16.05 -33.61
C LEU A 388 -12.31 -17.06 -33.75
N PHE A 389 -11.11 -16.71 -33.28
CA PHE A 389 -9.93 -17.58 -33.33
C PHE A 389 -10.09 -18.86 -32.50
N VAL A 390 -10.63 -18.76 -31.27
CA VAL A 390 -10.91 -19.92 -30.41
C VAL A 390 -12.03 -20.78 -30.99
N CYS A 391 -13.07 -20.19 -31.58
CA CYS A 391 -14.14 -20.92 -32.26
C CYS A 391 -13.65 -21.62 -33.53
N VAL A 392 -12.75 -20.99 -34.30
CA VAL A 392 -12.12 -21.60 -35.50
C VAL A 392 -11.21 -22.75 -35.11
N ILE A 393 -10.37 -22.60 -34.07
CA ILE A 393 -9.54 -23.69 -33.54
C ILE A 393 -10.41 -24.81 -32.97
N GLY A 394 -11.48 -24.48 -32.24
CA GLY A 394 -12.43 -25.46 -31.70
C GLY A 394 -13.17 -26.21 -32.80
N ALA A 395 -13.58 -25.54 -33.87
CA ALA A 395 -14.21 -26.15 -35.03
C ALA A 395 -13.23 -27.04 -35.82
N LEU A 396 -11.98 -26.58 -36.01
CA LEU A 396 -10.89 -27.38 -36.60
C LEU A 396 -10.60 -28.63 -35.75
N ALA A 397 -10.53 -28.51 -34.43
CA ALA A 397 -10.33 -29.64 -33.53
C ALA A 397 -11.51 -30.63 -33.59
N MET A 398 -12.75 -30.14 -33.57
CA MET A 398 -13.96 -30.97 -33.71
C MET A 398 -14.08 -31.66 -35.07
N MET A 399 -13.50 -31.09 -36.12
CA MET A 399 -13.41 -31.69 -37.46
C MET A 399 -12.28 -32.72 -37.58
N LEU A 400 -11.20 -32.58 -36.78
CA LEU A 400 -10.02 -33.46 -36.80
C LEU A 400 -10.12 -34.67 -35.84
N ILE A 401 -10.91 -34.58 -34.76
CA ILE A 401 -11.10 -35.66 -33.78
C ILE A 401 -11.80 -36.92 -34.35
N PRO A 402 -12.80 -36.83 -35.26
CA PRO A 402 -13.49 -38.01 -35.80
C PRO A 402 -12.87 -38.56 -37.11
N THR A 403 -11.75 -38.01 -37.60
CA THR A 403 -11.09 -38.51 -38.81
C THR A 403 -9.98 -39.51 -38.47
N ASP A 404 -10.21 -40.79 -38.77
CA ASP A 404 -9.20 -41.84 -38.61
C ASP A 404 -8.00 -41.58 -39.55
N GLY A 405 -6.79 -41.42 -38.99
CA GLY A 405 -5.59 -41.10 -39.75
C GLY A 405 -4.30 -41.09 -38.92
N SER A 406 -3.14 -40.88 -39.56
CA SER A 406 -1.80 -40.85 -38.90
C SER A 406 -1.65 -39.76 -37.82
N HIS A 407 -2.60 -38.83 -37.76
CA HIS A 407 -2.69 -37.78 -36.75
C HIS A 407 -3.14 -38.28 -35.37
N GLU A 408 -3.78 -39.46 -35.28
CA GLU A 408 -4.24 -40.03 -34.00
C GLU A 408 -3.08 -40.24 -33.02
N LYS A 409 -1.95 -40.78 -33.50
CA LYS A 409 -0.73 -40.94 -32.68
C LYS A 409 -0.18 -39.61 -32.18
N HIS A 410 -0.20 -38.58 -33.02
CA HIS A 410 0.28 -37.25 -32.64
C HIS A 410 -0.67 -36.55 -31.67
N LEU A 411 -1.97 -36.81 -31.79
CA LEU A 411 -2.99 -36.30 -30.87
C LEU A 411 -2.92 -36.99 -29.50
N GLU A 412 -2.72 -38.30 -29.47
CA GLU A 412 -2.53 -39.07 -28.24
C GLU A 412 -1.24 -38.62 -27.51
N GLU A 413 -0.15 -38.43 -28.24
CA GLU A 413 1.09 -37.84 -27.73
C GLU A 413 0.84 -36.46 -27.12
N LEU A 414 0.13 -35.57 -27.82
CA LEU A 414 -0.23 -34.24 -27.34
C LEU A 414 -1.08 -34.28 -26.05
N ILE A 415 -2.04 -35.21 -25.97
CA ILE A 415 -2.88 -35.41 -24.78
C ILE A 415 -2.01 -35.88 -23.60
N ASN A 416 -1.07 -36.78 -23.83
CA ASN A 416 -0.15 -37.27 -22.79
C ASN A 416 0.77 -36.17 -22.27
N TYR A 417 1.35 -35.36 -23.16
CA TYR A 417 2.12 -34.17 -22.75
C TYR A 417 1.26 -33.14 -22.01
N SER A 418 0.02 -32.93 -22.45
CA SER A 418 -0.89 -31.99 -21.79
C SER A 418 -1.26 -32.46 -20.38
N ARG A 419 -1.56 -33.76 -20.20
CA ARG A 419 -1.80 -34.36 -18.88
C ARG A 419 -0.58 -34.26 -17.98
N PHE A 420 0.60 -34.52 -18.51
CA PHE A 420 1.87 -34.39 -17.79
C PHE A 420 2.13 -32.97 -17.29
N VAL A 421 1.99 -31.97 -18.17
CA VAL A 421 2.16 -30.55 -17.81
C VAL A 421 1.12 -30.15 -16.76
N LEU A 422 -0.15 -30.48 -16.99
CA LEU A 422 -1.24 -30.14 -16.09
C LEU A 422 -1.04 -30.77 -14.71
N TRP A 423 -0.62 -32.03 -14.65
CA TRP A 423 -0.36 -32.75 -13.40
C TRP A 423 0.68 -32.03 -12.52
N TRP A 424 1.86 -31.76 -13.07
CA TRP A 424 2.94 -31.13 -12.31
C TRP A 424 2.65 -29.68 -11.96
N VAL A 425 2.08 -28.90 -12.89
CA VAL A 425 1.67 -27.52 -12.61
C VAL A 425 0.58 -27.47 -11.54
N ALA A 426 -0.42 -28.36 -11.59
CA ALA A 426 -1.49 -28.42 -10.58
C ALA A 426 -0.94 -28.79 -9.19
N LEU A 427 -0.04 -29.75 -9.09
CA LEU A 427 0.64 -30.09 -7.83
C LEU A 427 1.48 -28.93 -7.28
N GLY A 428 2.09 -28.14 -8.18
CA GLY A 428 2.80 -26.92 -7.83
C GLY A 428 1.87 -25.83 -7.31
N VAL A 429 0.74 -25.57 -7.97
CA VAL A 429 -0.26 -24.59 -7.51
C VAL A 429 -0.83 -25.00 -6.16
N ALA A 430 -1.19 -26.27 -6.00
CA ALA A 430 -1.67 -26.83 -4.73
C ALA A 430 -0.65 -26.65 -3.59
N SER A 431 0.64 -26.66 -3.90
CA SER A 431 1.72 -26.41 -2.94
C SER A 431 1.71 -25.00 -2.35
N SER A 432 1.24 -23.99 -3.09
CA SER A 432 1.28 -22.58 -2.65
C SER A 432 -0.02 -22.10 -2.00
N ILE A 433 -1.16 -22.74 -2.30
CA ILE A 433 -2.47 -22.34 -1.75
C ILE A 433 -2.64 -22.83 -0.29
N GLY A 434 -1.89 -23.85 0.13
CA GLY A 434 -1.94 -24.42 1.47
C GLY A 434 -1.10 -23.65 2.50
N LEU A 435 -1.68 -22.58 3.06
CA LEU A 435 -1.27 -21.79 4.25
C LEU A 435 -0.10 -22.41 5.06
N GLY A 436 1.14 -22.15 4.66
CA GLY A 436 2.33 -22.38 5.48
C GLY A 436 3.12 -23.69 5.35
N SER A 437 2.81 -24.63 4.45
CA SER A 437 3.72 -25.78 4.21
C SER A 437 3.76 -26.30 2.77
N GLY A 438 4.33 -25.50 1.87
CA GLY A 438 4.70 -25.93 0.50
C GLY A 438 5.71 -27.09 0.42
N LEU A 439 6.08 -27.69 1.55
CA LEU A 439 6.83 -28.95 1.64
C LEU A 439 5.96 -30.16 1.26
N HIS A 440 4.63 -30.03 1.27
CA HIS A 440 3.73 -31.19 1.20
C HIS A 440 3.69 -31.92 -0.15
N THR A 441 3.33 -31.25 -1.25
CA THR A 441 3.29 -31.91 -2.58
C THR A 441 4.70 -32.23 -3.09
N PHE A 442 5.70 -31.49 -2.62
CA PHE A 442 7.10 -31.85 -2.79
C PHE A 442 7.42 -33.20 -2.12
N VAL A 443 7.14 -33.35 -0.82
CA VAL A 443 7.46 -34.59 -0.08
C VAL A 443 6.62 -35.78 -0.52
N LEU A 444 5.39 -35.58 -0.99
CA LEU A 444 4.52 -36.69 -1.41
C LEU A 444 4.76 -37.15 -2.85
N TYR A 445 5.16 -36.25 -3.77
CA TYR A 445 5.21 -36.57 -5.20
C TYR A 445 6.58 -36.29 -5.81
N LEU A 446 7.02 -35.02 -5.83
CA LEU A 446 8.24 -34.64 -6.54
C LEU A 446 9.52 -35.23 -5.91
N GLY A 447 9.65 -35.13 -4.59
CA GLY A 447 10.77 -35.67 -3.83
C GLY A 447 10.90 -37.19 -4.00
N PRO A 448 9.84 -37.98 -3.74
CA PRO A 448 9.84 -39.41 -4.01
C PRO A 448 10.15 -39.77 -5.46
N HIS A 449 9.64 -39.01 -6.44
CA HIS A 449 9.99 -39.23 -7.85
C HIS A 449 11.50 -39.09 -8.10
N ILE A 450 12.12 -38.01 -7.61
CA ILE A 450 13.56 -37.76 -7.75
C ILE A 450 14.37 -38.85 -7.03
N VAL A 451 13.97 -39.24 -5.82
CA VAL A 451 14.65 -40.28 -5.04
C VAL A 451 14.58 -41.63 -5.76
N LEU A 452 13.38 -42.08 -6.14
CA LEU A 452 13.17 -43.38 -6.78
C LEU A 452 13.92 -43.47 -8.11
N PHE A 453 13.88 -42.39 -8.92
CA PHE A 453 14.63 -42.33 -10.17
C PHE A 453 16.14 -42.39 -9.94
N THR A 454 16.64 -41.62 -8.96
CA THR A 454 18.08 -41.56 -8.63
C THR A 454 18.59 -42.91 -8.14
N ILE A 455 17.86 -43.57 -7.23
CA ILE A 455 18.22 -44.89 -6.72
C ILE A 455 18.23 -45.92 -7.85
N LYS A 456 17.19 -45.95 -8.70
CA LYS A 456 17.11 -46.88 -9.84
C LYS A 456 18.24 -46.65 -10.84
N ALA A 457 18.58 -45.39 -11.11
CA ALA A 457 19.69 -45.02 -11.99
C ALA A 457 21.05 -45.48 -11.44
N MET A 458 21.26 -45.34 -10.13
CA MET A 458 22.48 -45.81 -9.44
C MET A 458 22.55 -47.35 -9.39
N GLN A 459 21.43 -48.03 -9.17
CA GLN A 459 21.35 -49.50 -9.18
C GLN A 459 21.62 -50.07 -10.57
N CYS A 460 20.98 -49.54 -11.61
CA CYS A 460 21.14 -50.05 -12.98
C CYS A 460 22.37 -49.46 -13.71
N GLY A 461 23.05 -48.45 -13.15
CA GLY A 461 24.23 -47.82 -13.73
C GLY A 461 23.96 -47.09 -15.05
N ARG A 462 22.80 -46.46 -15.18
CA ARG A 462 22.32 -45.77 -16.39
C ARG A 462 21.22 -44.76 -16.08
N VAL A 463 20.89 -43.87 -17.03
CA VAL A 463 19.94 -42.76 -16.82
C VAL A 463 18.76 -42.73 -17.81
N ASP A 464 18.83 -43.52 -18.88
CA ASP A 464 17.81 -43.69 -19.91
C ASP A 464 16.78 -44.75 -19.50
N LEU A 465 16.12 -44.49 -18.36
CA LEU A 465 15.11 -45.39 -17.79
C LEU A 465 13.70 -45.06 -18.27
N LYS A 466 13.43 -43.78 -18.54
CA LYS A 466 12.11 -43.29 -18.97
C LYS A 466 11.85 -43.65 -20.43
N SER A 467 10.66 -44.18 -20.72
CA SER A 467 10.21 -44.42 -22.09
C SER A 467 9.89 -43.12 -22.83
N ALA A 468 9.38 -42.12 -22.10
CA ALA A 468 9.09 -40.77 -22.58
C ALA A 468 9.17 -39.77 -21.40
N PRO A 469 9.26 -38.45 -21.65
CA PRO A 469 9.29 -37.45 -20.58
C PRO A 469 8.06 -37.49 -19.65
N TYR A 470 6.91 -37.91 -20.15
CA TYR A 470 5.67 -38.04 -19.38
C TYR A 470 5.55 -39.34 -18.56
N ASP A 471 6.53 -40.26 -18.67
CA ASP A 471 6.61 -41.52 -17.92
C ASP A 471 7.09 -41.28 -16.48
N THR A 472 6.16 -40.77 -15.69
CA THR A 472 6.40 -40.21 -14.36
C THR A 472 5.35 -40.67 -13.35
N ILE A 473 5.55 -40.35 -12.08
CA ILE A 473 4.55 -40.66 -11.04
C ILE A 473 3.32 -39.80 -11.26
N GLN A 474 2.17 -40.44 -11.46
CA GLN A 474 0.89 -39.79 -11.67
C GLN A 474 -0.15 -40.26 -10.63
N PHE A 475 -1.30 -39.60 -10.57
CA PHE A 475 -2.39 -40.00 -9.70
C PHE A 475 -2.85 -41.44 -10.01
N ASN A 476 -2.72 -42.35 -9.05
CA ASN A 476 -3.06 -43.77 -9.16
C ASN A 476 -2.34 -44.57 -10.27
N SER A 477 -1.23 -44.05 -10.80
CA SER A 477 -0.43 -44.74 -11.83
C SER A 477 1.06 -44.68 -11.50
N SER A 478 1.70 -45.86 -11.45
CA SER A 478 3.14 -46.00 -11.30
C SER A 478 3.85 -45.82 -12.64
N PRO A 479 5.08 -45.26 -12.67
CA PRO A 479 5.84 -45.12 -13.89
C PRO A 479 6.36 -46.47 -14.39
N SER A 480 6.50 -46.62 -15.70
CA SER A 480 6.81 -47.91 -16.35
C SER A 480 8.19 -48.47 -15.99
N TRP A 481 9.11 -47.61 -15.52
CA TRP A 481 10.50 -47.95 -15.22
C TRP A 481 10.74 -48.43 -13.78
N LEU A 482 9.78 -48.24 -12.88
CA LEU A 482 9.98 -48.56 -11.46
C LEU A 482 10.07 -50.07 -11.23
N ASP A 483 9.15 -50.81 -11.84
CA ASP A 483 8.97 -52.25 -11.62
C ASP A 483 9.81 -53.14 -12.57
N LYS A 484 10.41 -52.57 -13.62
CA LYS A 484 11.27 -53.30 -14.56
C LYS A 484 12.62 -53.68 -13.95
N GLU A 485 13.13 -54.87 -14.27
CA GLU A 485 14.46 -55.28 -13.82
C GLU A 485 15.58 -54.52 -14.57
N CYS A 486 16.74 -54.32 -13.95
CA CYS A 486 17.85 -53.61 -14.59
C CYS A 486 18.37 -54.30 -15.87
N SER A 487 18.14 -55.61 -16.00
CA SER A 487 18.45 -56.42 -17.19
C SER A 487 17.65 -56.01 -18.43
N GLU A 488 16.41 -55.56 -18.26
CA GLU A 488 15.50 -55.21 -19.36
C GLU A 488 15.88 -53.92 -20.08
N PHE A 489 16.57 -53.00 -19.39
CA PHE A 489 17.01 -51.75 -20.00
C PHE A 489 18.25 -51.96 -20.91
N GLY A 490 19.07 -52.98 -20.62
CA GLY A 490 20.35 -53.25 -21.29
C GLY A 490 21.59 -52.96 -20.43
N ARG A 491 22.79 -53.03 -21.02
CA ARG A 491 24.06 -52.92 -20.27
C ARG A 491 24.24 -51.56 -19.57
N PRO A 492 24.91 -51.51 -18.39
CA PRO A 492 25.21 -50.25 -17.72
C PRO A 492 26.03 -49.31 -18.61
N LEU A 493 25.66 -48.03 -18.62
CA LEU A 493 26.39 -46.98 -19.35
C LEU A 493 27.59 -46.45 -18.53
N PHE A 494 27.54 -46.59 -17.21
CA PHE A 494 28.54 -46.10 -16.28
C PHE A 494 29.24 -47.25 -15.54
N LYS A 495 30.51 -47.05 -15.15
CA LYS A 495 31.32 -48.08 -14.49
C LYS A 495 30.77 -48.42 -13.10
N VAL A 496 30.64 -49.73 -12.85
CA VAL A 496 30.34 -50.30 -11.52
C VAL A 496 31.63 -50.27 -10.69
N VAL A 497 31.57 -49.70 -9.49
CA VAL A 497 32.65 -49.73 -8.49
C VAL A 497 32.11 -50.44 -7.25
N ASP A 498 32.97 -50.98 -6.38
CA ASP A 498 32.62 -51.89 -5.25
C ASP A 498 31.56 -51.38 -4.24
N ASP A 499 31.07 -50.14 -4.36
CA ASP A 499 29.99 -49.53 -3.54
C ASP A 499 28.78 -49.04 -4.39
N GLY A 500 28.65 -49.51 -5.65
CA GLY A 500 27.58 -49.14 -6.59
C GLY A 500 28.07 -48.49 -7.91
N SER A 501 27.16 -48.31 -8.87
CA SER A 501 27.49 -47.68 -10.16
C SER A 501 27.68 -46.18 -10.01
N ARG A 502 28.75 -45.61 -10.58
CA ARG A 502 29.04 -44.17 -10.48
C ARG A 502 28.33 -43.38 -11.58
N VAL A 503 27.12 -42.92 -11.31
CA VAL A 503 26.38 -42.04 -12.23
C VAL A 503 26.58 -40.57 -11.84
N PRO A 504 27.04 -39.69 -12.76
CA PRO A 504 27.29 -38.28 -12.45
C PRO A 504 25.98 -37.49 -12.36
N LEU A 505 25.96 -36.46 -11.50
CA LEU A 505 24.83 -35.55 -11.33
C LEU A 505 24.39 -34.90 -12.65
N SER A 506 25.35 -34.54 -13.51
CA SER A 506 25.08 -33.94 -14.82
C SER A 506 24.26 -34.83 -15.76
N SER A 507 24.26 -36.15 -15.54
CA SER A 507 23.47 -37.10 -16.31
C SER A 507 22.11 -37.41 -15.69
N ILE A 508 21.99 -37.31 -14.35
CA ILE A 508 20.73 -37.57 -13.63
C ILE A 508 19.82 -36.33 -13.67
N LEU A 509 20.39 -35.14 -13.47
CA LEU A 509 19.63 -33.90 -13.33
C LEU A 509 18.69 -33.62 -14.53
N PRO A 510 19.13 -33.72 -15.80
CA PRO A 510 18.25 -33.44 -16.95
C PRO A 510 17.03 -34.37 -17.03
N GLN A 511 17.12 -35.57 -16.47
CA GLN A 511 16.05 -36.58 -16.54
C GLN A 511 14.86 -36.27 -15.61
N VAL A 512 15.06 -35.48 -14.56
CA VAL A 512 14.02 -35.13 -13.56
C VAL A 512 13.73 -33.63 -13.51
N GLN A 513 14.43 -32.84 -14.33
CA GLN A 513 14.38 -31.38 -14.30
C GLN A 513 13.04 -30.84 -14.81
N VAL A 514 12.44 -31.49 -15.81
CA VAL A 514 11.19 -31.02 -16.42
C VAL A 514 10.04 -31.09 -15.40
N GLU A 515 9.93 -32.19 -14.67
CA GLU A 515 8.95 -32.36 -13.58
C GLU A 515 9.16 -31.31 -12.48
N ALA A 516 10.42 -31.11 -12.07
CA ALA A 516 10.75 -30.14 -11.03
C ALA A 516 10.44 -28.70 -11.46
N VAL A 517 10.76 -28.31 -12.69
CA VAL A 517 10.47 -26.98 -13.23
C VAL A 517 8.96 -26.78 -13.38
N LEU A 518 8.22 -27.74 -13.95
CA LEU A 518 6.76 -27.66 -14.10
C LEU A 518 6.07 -27.52 -12.75
N TRP A 519 6.50 -28.29 -11.74
CA TRP A 519 6.05 -28.11 -10.37
C TRP A 519 6.38 -26.71 -9.84
N GLY A 520 7.60 -26.22 -10.05
CA GLY A 520 8.01 -24.88 -9.67
C GLY A 520 7.22 -23.75 -10.36
N ILE A 521 6.87 -23.90 -11.64
CA ILE A 521 5.98 -22.99 -12.36
C ILE A 521 4.62 -22.93 -11.68
N GLY A 522 4.05 -24.10 -11.33
CA GLY A 522 2.83 -24.18 -10.56
C GLY A 522 2.93 -23.43 -9.23
N THR A 523 4.05 -23.57 -8.51
CA THR A 523 4.25 -22.85 -7.25
C THR A 523 4.31 -21.33 -7.44
N ALA A 524 4.85 -20.83 -8.56
CA ALA A 524 4.86 -19.40 -8.87
C ALA A 524 3.46 -18.88 -9.23
N ILE A 525 2.67 -19.66 -9.98
CA ILE A 525 1.27 -19.33 -10.30
C ILE A 525 0.42 -19.26 -9.04
N GLY A 526 0.64 -20.18 -8.09
CA GLY A 526 -0.08 -20.21 -6.82
C GLY A 526 0.15 -18.98 -5.92
N GLU A 527 1.12 -18.11 -6.24
CA GLU A 527 1.32 -16.81 -5.56
C GLU A 527 0.42 -15.68 -6.05
N LEU A 528 -0.19 -15.85 -7.22
CA LEU A 528 -1.00 -14.81 -7.83
C LEU A 528 -2.23 -14.45 -6.98
N PRO A 529 -2.97 -15.41 -6.39
CA PRO A 529 -4.14 -15.07 -5.58
C PRO A 529 -3.80 -14.18 -4.36
N PRO A 530 -2.81 -14.50 -3.49
CA PRO A 530 -2.41 -13.62 -2.39
C PRO A 530 -1.97 -12.22 -2.85
N TYR A 531 -1.25 -12.14 -3.97
CA TYR A 531 -0.83 -10.87 -4.58
C TYR A 531 -2.01 -10.02 -5.06
N PHE A 532 -2.97 -10.59 -5.76
CA PHE A 532 -4.14 -9.84 -6.24
C PHE A 532 -5.09 -9.47 -5.11
N ILE A 533 -5.26 -10.33 -4.11
CA ILE A 533 -6.10 -10.06 -2.94
C ILE A 533 -5.54 -8.87 -2.14
N SER A 534 -4.25 -8.89 -1.83
CA SER A 534 -3.59 -7.78 -1.11
C SER A 534 -3.55 -6.49 -1.95
N ARG A 535 -3.31 -6.59 -3.26
CA ARG A 535 -3.34 -5.42 -4.16
C ARG A 535 -4.74 -4.81 -4.28
N ALA A 536 -5.77 -5.63 -4.37
CA ALA A 536 -7.16 -5.17 -4.41
C ALA A 536 -7.54 -4.49 -3.09
N ALA A 537 -7.13 -5.05 -1.95
CA ALA A 537 -7.38 -4.50 -0.62
C ALA A 537 -6.73 -3.13 -0.42
N ARG A 538 -5.48 -2.97 -0.88
CA ARG A 538 -4.77 -1.68 -0.91
C ARG A 538 -5.52 -0.65 -1.75
N LEU A 539 -5.98 -1.05 -2.94
CA LEU A 539 -6.73 -0.16 -3.86
C LEU A 539 -8.13 0.19 -3.32
N SER A 540 -8.72 -0.63 -2.44
CA SER A 540 -10.01 -0.36 -1.82
C SER A 540 -9.93 0.33 -0.45
N GLY A 541 -8.75 0.77 -0.01
CA GLY A 541 -8.57 1.44 1.29
C GLY A 541 -8.85 0.57 2.52
N SER A 542 -9.13 -0.73 2.34
CA SER A 542 -9.39 -1.67 3.42
C SER A 542 -8.08 -2.32 3.85
N LYS A 543 -7.65 -2.06 5.09
CA LYS A 543 -6.55 -2.81 5.72
C LYS A 543 -6.98 -4.28 5.78
N LEU A 544 -6.22 -5.19 5.16
CA LEU A 544 -6.53 -6.61 5.26
C LEU A 544 -6.22 -7.09 6.69
N ASP A 545 -7.17 -7.76 7.33
CA ASP A 545 -7.00 -8.43 8.63
C ASP A 545 -5.86 -9.48 8.62
N ALA A 546 -5.25 -9.80 7.47
CA ALA A 546 -4.02 -10.59 7.41
C ALA A 546 -2.85 -9.93 8.14
N MET A 547 -2.85 -8.59 8.28
CA MET A 547 -1.85 -7.90 9.09
C MET A 547 -2.14 -8.04 10.60
N ALA A 548 -3.40 -8.29 10.98
CA ALA A 548 -3.82 -8.53 12.37
C ALA A 548 -3.57 -10.00 12.82
N GLU A 549 -3.65 -10.97 11.90
CA GLU A 549 -3.18 -12.35 12.17
C GLU A 549 -1.64 -12.42 12.32
N LEU A 550 -0.91 -11.48 11.74
CA LEU A 550 0.56 -11.39 11.80
C LEU A 550 1.11 -10.81 13.11
N ASP A 551 0.25 -10.22 13.96
CA ASP A 551 0.58 -9.73 15.31
C ASP A 551 0.24 -10.73 16.42
N SER A 552 -0.12 -11.98 16.08
CA SER A 552 -0.33 -13.04 17.07
C SER A 552 0.98 -13.38 17.80
N GLU A 553 1.02 -13.11 19.10
CA GLU A 553 2.17 -13.36 19.98
C GLU A 553 2.41 -14.87 20.18
N ASP A 554 3.18 -15.50 19.30
CA ASP A 554 3.75 -16.82 19.58
C ASP A 554 5.02 -16.68 20.44
N LYS A 555 4.94 -17.12 21.70
CA LYS A 555 6.03 -17.09 22.69
C LYS A 555 7.03 -18.22 22.44
N GLY A 556 8.06 -17.97 21.62
CA GLY A 556 9.19 -18.89 21.45
C GLY A 556 10.46 -18.22 20.92
N PHE A 557 11.65 -18.77 21.24
CA PHE A 557 12.97 -18.22 20.85
C PHE A 557 13.14 -18.09 19.32
N MET A 558 12.62 -19.04 18.53
CA MET A 558 12.59 -18.93 17.06
C MET A 558 11.62 -17.85 16.57
N ALA A 559 10.50 -17.62 17.26
CA ALA A 559 9.52 -16.60 16.89
C ALA A 559 10.08 -15.18 17.06
N THR A 560 10.98 -14.96 18.03
CA THR A 560 11.63 -13.66 18.24
C THR A 560 12.56 -13.29 17.08
N HIS A 561 13.36 -14.23 16.58
CA HIS A 561 14.22 -14.02 15.41
C HIS A 561 13.42 -13.86 14.13
N LEU A 562 12.36 -14.66 13.95
CA LEU A 562 11.45 -14.55 12.81
C LEU A 562 10.72 -13.21 12.81
N ASN A 563 10.26 -12.72 13.97
CA ASN A 563 9.61 -11.43 14.11
C ASN A 563 10.57 -10.25 13.90
N ARG A 564 11.86 -10.40 14.27
CA ARG A 564 12.89 -9.40 13.97
C ARG A 564 13.19 -9.32 12.47
N ALA A 565 13.28 -10.46 11.78
CA ALA A 565 13.41 -10.52 10.33
C ALA A 565 12.16 -9.96 9.61
N LYS A 566 10.95 -10.25 10.11
CA LYS A 566 9.68 -9.69 9.61
C LYS A 566 9.61 -8.17 9.76
N ARG A 567 9.96 -7.63 10.93
CA ARG A 567 10.02 -6.17 11.17
C ARG A 567 11.11 -5.50 10.35
N TRP A 568 12.26 -6.15 10.17
CA TRP A 568 13.32 -5.67 9.28
C TRP A 568 12.82 -5.59 7.83
N LEU A 569 12.16 -6.64 7.33
CA LEU A 569 11.58 -6.70 5.98
C LEU A 569 10.47 -5.63 5.77
N LEU A 570 9.66 -5.38 6.80
CA LEU A 570 8.63 -4.33 6.83
C LEU A 570 9.20 -2.90 6.94
N SER A 571 10.38 -2.74 7.56
CA SER A 571 11.07 -1.44 7.64
C SER A 571 11.87 -1.10 6.37
N HIS A 572 12.33 -2.12 5.64
CA HIS A 572 13.12 -1.97 4.40
C HIS A 572 12.28 -2.14 3.13
N THR A 573 10.96 -1.99 3.25
CA THR A 573 10.03 -2.27 2.15
C THR A 573 10.12 -1.29 0.99
N GLN A 574 10.70 -0.11 1.22
CA GLN A 574 11.05 0.86 0.17
C GLN A 574 12.10 0.31 -0.83
N TYR A 575 12.77 -0.81 -0.51
CA TYR A 575 13.80 -1.46 -1.32
C TYR A 575 13.35 -2.80 -1.95
N LEU A 576 12.05 -3.11 -2.01
CA LEU A 576 11.52 -4.27 -2.75
C LEU A 576 11.68 -4.09 -4.26
N ASN A 577 12.91 -4.21 -4.74
CA ASN A 577 13.26 -4.27 -6.15
C ASN A 577 13.18 -5.72 -6.67
N PHE A 578 13.35 -5.90 -7.98
CA PHE A 578 13.28 -7.21 -8.63
C PHE A 578 14.21 -8.25 -7.98
N PHE A 579 15.44 -7.86 -7.65
CA PHE A 579 16.44 -8.76 -7.06
C PHE A 579 16.12 -9.17 -5.63
N THR A 580 15.57 -8.25 -4.83
CA THR A 580 15.10 -8.57 -3.47
C THR A 580 13.96 -9.59 -3.52
N ILE A 581 12.99 -9.40 -4.42
CA ILE A 581 11.87 -10.34 -4.59
C ILE A 581 12.39 -11.69 -5.10
N LEU A 582 13.33 -11.68 -6.05
CA LEU A 582 13.96 -12.89 -6.58
C LEU A 582 14.69 -13.67 -5.47
N ALA A 583 15.47 -12.99 -4.64
CA ALA A 583 16.18 -13.61 -3.52
C ALA A 583 15.21 -14.24 -2.51
N LEU A 584 14.13 -13.51 -2.15
CA LEU A 584 13.08 -14.02 -1.27
C LEU A 584 12.35 -15.23 -1.88
N ALA A 585 12.10 -15.21 -3.19
CA ALA A 585 11.46 -16.32 -3.90
C ALA A 585 12.37 -17.55 -4.07
N SER A 586 13.70 -17.36 -3.99
CA SER A 586 14.70 -18.42 -4.20
C SER A 586 14.98 -19.26 -2.94
N ILE A 587 14.64 -18.78 -1.74
CA ILE A 587 14.94 -19.45 -0.47
C ILE A 587 13.75 -20.30 -0.01
N PRO A 588 13.95 -21.59 0.35
CA PRO A 588 12.89 -22.43 0.90
C PRO A 588 12.62 -22.08 2.38
N ASN A 589 11.64 -21.23 2.70
CA ASN A 589 11.23 -21.00 4.10
C ASN A 589 9.80 -20.41 4.26
N PRO A 590 9.12 -20.55 5.42
CA PRO A 590 7.74 -20.10 5.68
C PRO A 590 7.46 -18.59 5.55
N LEU A 591 8.50 -17.75 5.41
CA LEU A 591 8.39 -16.32 5.06
C LEU A 591 7.84 -16.07 3.64
N PHE A 592 7.57 -17.17 2.93
CA PHE A 592 7.25 -17.31 1.53
C PHE A 592 5.83 -16.80 1.15
N ASP A 593 4.78 -17.16 1.91
CA ASP A 593 3.40 -16.69 1.65
C ASP A 593 3.24 -15.17 1.90
N LEU A 594 4.22 -14.58 2.59
CA LEU A 594 4.27 -13.16 2.90
C LEU A 594 4.72 -12.33 1.69
N ALA A 595 5.48 -12.88 0.74
CA ALA A 595 6.00 -12.14 -0.41
C ALA A 595 4.88 -11.70 -1.37
N GLY A 596 3.91 -12.58 -1.66
CA GLY A 596 2.74 -12.22 -2.47
C GLY A 596 1.88 -11.14 -1.78
N ILE A 597 1.59 -11.32 -0.49
CA ILE A 597 0.81 -10.36 0.31
C ILE A 597 1.53 -9.00 0.40
N MET A 598 2.83 -9.00 0.68
CA MET A 598 3.63 -7.77 0.75
C MET A 598 3.70 -7.09 -0.61
N CYS A 599 4.04 -7.81 -1.68
CA CYS A 599 4.16 -7.20 -3.01
C CYS A 599 2.84 -6.58 -3.49
N GLY A 600 1.70 -7.19 -3.18
CA GLY A 600 0.40 -6.60 -3.51
C GLY A 600 0.05 -5.41 -2.61
N GLN A 601 0.29 -5.49 -1.30
CA GLN A 601 0.04 -4.42 -0.32
C GLN A 601 0.94 -3.18 -0.53
N PHE A 602 2.15 -3.36 -1.06
CA PHE A 602 3.08 -2.27 -1.36
C PHE A 602 3.01 -1.80 -2.82
N GLY A 603 2.07 -2.34 -3.61
CA GLY A 603 1.81 -1.84 -4.97
C GLY A 603 2.91 -2.16 -5.98
N VAL A 604 3.69 -3.23 -5.78
CA VAL A 604 4.69 -3.69 -6.75
C VAL A 604 4.00 -4.02 -8.08
N SER A 605 4.66 -3.74 -9.21
CA SER A 605 4.15 -4.08 -10.54
C SER A 605 4.00 -5.60 -10.71
N PHE A 606 2.91 -6.03 -11.35
CA PHE A 606 2.62 -7.45 -11.59
C PHE A 606 3.78 -8.16 -12.31
N TRP A 607 4.32 -7.57 -13.37
CA TRP A 607 5.40 -8.19 -14.14
C TRP A 607 6.70 -8.30 -13.36
N LYS A 608 7.01 -7.32 -12.51
CA LYS A 608 8.19 -7.38 -11.63
C LYS A 608 8.05 -8.50 -10.62
N PHE A 609 6.88 -8.62 -10.00
CA PHE A 609 6.58 -9.69 -9.06
C PHE A 609 6.58 -11.06 -9.73
N PHE A 610 5.81 -11.24 -10.79
CA PHE A 610 5.63 -12.52 -11.48
C PHE A 610 6.93 -13.06 -12.08
N LEU A 611 7.74 -12.22 -12.73
CA LEU A 611 9.01 -12.67 -13.27
C LEU A 611 10.01 -13.04 -12.17
N ALA A 612 10.08 -12.24 -11.09
CA ALA A 612 10.96 -12.54 -9.97
C ALA A 612 10.55 -13.83 -9.25
N THR A 613 9.26 -14.07 -9.05
CA THR A 613 8.76 -15.32 -8.45
C THR A 613 8.90 -16.51 -9.39
N PHE A 614 8.68 -16.33 -10.69
CA PHE A 614 8.89 -17.36 -11.70
C PHE A 614 10.35 -17.82 -11.72
N PHE A 615 11.32 -16.92 -11.88
CA PHE A 615 12.74 -17.29 -11.90
C PHE A 615 13.21 -17.84 -10.55
N GLY A 616 12.80 -17.22 -9.44
CA GLY A 616 13.19 -17.64 -8.10
C GLY A 616 12.68 -19.04 -7.78
N LYS A 617 11.42 -19.34 -8.11
CA LYS A 617 10.81 -20.61 -7.74
C LYS A 617 10.93 -21.70 -8.79
N ALA A 618 10.65 -21.40 -10.05
CA ALA A 618 10.62 -22.41 -11.11
C ALA A 618 12.01 -22.85 -11.54
N ILE A 619 13.02 -22.00 -11.37
CA ILE A 619 14.39 -22.25 -11.81
C ILE A 619 15.33 -22.39 -10.62
N ILE A 620 15.51 -21.35 -9.81
CA ILE A 620 16.56 -21.34 -8.78
C ILE A 620 16.25 -22.34 -7.65
N LYS A 621 15.08 -22.18 -7.01
CA LYS A 621 14.67 -23.01 -5.87
C LYS A 621 14.56 -24.49 -6.24
N THR A 622 13.90 -24.80 -7.36
CA THR A 622 13.73 -26.18 -7.82
C THR A 622 15.06 -26.85 -8.11
N HIS A 623 16.01 -26.17 -8.75
CA HIS A 623 17.34 -26.74 -8.97
C HIS A 623 18.10 -26.97 -7.68
N ILE A 624 18.05 -26.04 -6.73
CA ILE A 624 18.65 -26.23 -5.39
C ILE A 624 18.04 -27.48 -4.70
N GLN A 625 16.71 -27.60 -4.71
CA GLN A 625 16.01 -28.73 -4.08
C GLN A 625 16.31 -30.07 -4.78
N THR A 626 16.30 -30.11 -6.10
CA THR A 626 16.57 -31.34 -6.87
C THR A 626 18.02 -31.78 -6.70
N VAL A 627 18.99 -30.86 -6.76
CA VAL A 627 20.41 -31.19 -6.54
C VAL A 627 20.64 -31.70 -5.12
N PHE A 628 19.99 -31.10 -4.12
CA PHE A 628 20.08 -31.55 -2.73
C PHE A 628 19.58 -32.99 -2.54
N ILE A 629 18.43 -33.34 -3.14
CA ILE A 629 17.88 -34.70 -3.05
C ILE A 629 18.77 -35.71 -3.78
N ILE A 630 19.24 -35.39 -5.00
CA ILE A 630 20.15 -36.28 -5.75
C ILE A 630 21.46 -36.49 -4.97
N ALA A 631 21.97 -35.44 -4.32
CA ALA A 631 23.17 -35.53 -3.51
C ALA A 631 23.03 -36.46 -2.30
N ILE A 632 21.89 -36.45 -1.60
CA ILE A 632 21.63 -37.37 -0.49
C ILE A 632 21.63 -38.83 -0.97
N CYS A 633 21.13 -39.07 -2.18
CA CYS A 633 21.08 -40.41 -2.77
C CYS A 633 22.39 -40.85 -3.44
N ASN A 634 23.41 -39.98 -3.54
CA ASN A 634 24.68 -40.27 -4.21
C ASN A 634 25.87 -40.11 -3.24
N ASN A 635 26.45 -41.23 -2.82
CA ASN A 635 27.55 -41.31 -1.84
C ASN A 635 28.75 -40.41 -2.19
N GLN A 636 29.09 -40.28 -3.47
CA GLN A 636 30.24 -39.49 -3.90
C GLN A 636 29.97 -37.99 -3.78
N LEU A 637 28.77 -37.56 -4.17
CA LEU A 637 28.39 -36.15 -4.11
C LEU A 637 28.17 -35.71 -2.66
N LEU A 638 27.60 -36.57 -1.81
CA LEU A 638 27.46 -36.32 -0.38
C LEU A 638 28.84 -36.11 0.28
N ASN A 639 29.81 -37.00 0.01
CA ASN A 639 31.18 -36.86 0.53
C ASN A 639 31.90 -35.61 -0.02
N TRP A 640 31.66 -35.25 -1.28
CA TRP A 640 32.21 -34.02 -1.86
C TRP A 640 31.61 -32.76 -1.24
N ILE A 641 30.29 -32.76 -0.99
CA ILE A 641 29.59 -31.68 -0.29
C ILE A 641 30.06 -31.60 1.16
N GLU A 642 30.16 -32.72 1.88
CA GLU A 642 30.68 -32.75 3.25
C GLU A 642 32.10 -32.15 3.31
N ASN A 643 33.03 -32.61 2.47
CA ASN A 643 34.41 -32.10 2.49
C ASN A 643 34.52 -30.63 2.02
N GLY A 644 33.77 -30.23 0.99
CA GLY A 644 33.80 -28.87 0.45
C GLY A 644 33.09 -27.84 1.33
N VAL A 645 31.88 -28.16 1.80
CA VAL A 645 31.06 -27.29 2.65
C VAL A 645 31.66 -27.17 4.05
N VAL A 646 32.20 -28.26 4.63
CA VAL A 646 32.92 -28.22 5.92
C VAL A 646 34.19 -27.37 5.81
N GLY A 647 34.92 -27.44 4.70
CA GLY A 647 36.12 -26.62 4.47
C GLY A 647 35.82 -25.11 4.39
N VAL A 648 34.78 -24.72 3.65
CA VAL A 648 34.42 -23.31 3.46
C VAL A 648 33.71 -22.71 4.67
N LEU A 649 32.75 -23.44 5.27
CA LEU A 649 32.01 -22.95 6.44
C LEU A 649 32.79 -23.09 7.76
N GLY A 650 33.83 -23.92 7.80
CA GLY A 650 34.75 -24.03 8.94
C GLY A 650 35.57 -22.76 9.18
N HIS A 651 35.71 -21.88 8.17
CA HIS A 651 36.37 -20.59 8.29
C HIS A 651 35.50 -19.49 8.94
N VAL A 652 34.21 -19.76 9.18
CA VAL A 652 33.28 -18.79 9.79
C VAL A 652 33.13 -19.08 11.29
N PRO A 653 33.52 -18.16 12.19
CA PRO A 653 33.40 -18.34 13.64
C PRO A 653 31.93 -18.59 14.04
N GLY A 654 31.66 -19.69 14.74
CA GLY A 654 30.33 -20.07 15.23
C GLY A 654 29.54 -21.06 14.36
N VAL A 655 29.89 -21.22 13.08
CA VAL A 655 29.26 -22.21 12.18
C VAL A 655 29.91 -23.60 12.35
N ALA A 656 31.20 -23.64 12.68
CA ALA A 656 31.97 -24.87 12.88
C ALA A 656 31.40 -25.80 13.99
N SER A 657 30.76 -25.24 15.03
CA SER A 657 30.14 -26.02 16.11
C SER A 657 28.77 -26.61 15.77
N PHE A 658 28.12 -26.12 14.70
CA PHE A 658 26.80 -26.58 14.25
C PHE A 658 26.85 -27.66 13.15
N LEU A 659 27.99 -27.80 12.46
CA LEU A 659 28.16 -28.70 11.32
C LEU A 659 28.09 -30.20 11.69
N PRO A 660 28.81 -30.70 12.72
CA PRO A 660 28.82 -32.12 13.06
C PRO A 660 27.43 -32.73 13.36
N PRO A 661 26.53 -32.10 14.13
CA PRO A 661 25.19 -32.66 14.38
C PRO A 661 24.27 -32.63 13.15
N VAL A 662 24.50 -31.72 12.19
CA VAL A 662 23.75 -31.68 10.92
C VAL A 662 24.17 -32.83 10.00
N ILE A 663 25.48 -33.10 9.92
CA ILE A 663 26.04 -34.22 9.14
C ILE A 663 25.55 -35.57 9.71
N ALA A 664 25.54 -35.73 11.03
CA ALA A 664 24.99 -36.92 11.67
C ALA A 664 23.49 -37.12 11.37
N LYS A 665 22.70 -36.04 11.34
CA LYS A 665 21.28 -36.11 10.92
C LYS A 665 21.12 -36.45 9.44
N LEU A 666 21.98 -35.95 8.56
CA LEU A 666 21.97 -36.26 7.13
C LEU A 666 22.26 -37.75 6.90
N HIS A 667 23.26 -38.33 7.58
CA HIS A 667 23.52 -39.77 7.53
C HIS A 667 22.36 -40.59 8.13
N ALA A 668 21.74 -40.15 9.23
CA ALA A 668 20.58 -40.84 9.80
C ALA A 668 19.35 -40.81 8.88
N ILE A 669 19.12 -39.70 8.17
CA ILE A 669 18.06 -39.58 7.16
C ILE A 669 18.37 -40.51 5.99
N ARG A 670 19.61 -40.50 5.49
CA ARG A 670 20.09 -41.41 4.45
C ARG A 670 19.85 -42.88 4.82
N ASP A 671 20.30 -43.30 6.00
CA ASP A 671 20.16 -44.68 6.45
C ASP A 671 18.70 -45.09 6.57
N LYS A 672 17.82 -44.17 7.00
CA LYS A 672 16.37 -44.40 7.03
C LYS A 672 15.79 -44.61 5.62
N TYR A 673 16.23 -43.83 4.64
CA TYR A 673 15.77 -43.96 3.24
C TYR A 673 16.38 -45.15 2.49
N LEU A 674 17.55 -45.65 2.91
CA LEU A 674 18.25 -46.77 2.26
C LEU A 674 18.00 -48.14 2.93
N LYS A 675 17.69 -48.20 4.24
CA LYS A 675 17.47 -49.47 4.99
C LYS A 675 16.04 -50.00 4.94
N GLU A 676 15.03 -49.16 4.73
CA GLU A 676 13.69 -49.69 4.50
C GLU A 676 13.65 -50.30 3.10
N PRO A 677 13.34 -51.61 2.94
CA PRO A 677 13.08 -52.14 1.62
C PRO A 677 11.89 -51.36 1.07
N ILE A 678 12.14 -50.60 0.00
CA ILE A 678 11.10 -49.94 -0.80
C ILE A 678 10.05 -51.02 -1.07
N PRO A 679 8.77 -50.82 -0.71
CA PRO A 679 7.78 -51.85 -0.89
C PRO A 679 7.69 -52.14 -2.38
N VAL A 680 8.25 -53.28 -2.78
CA VAL A 680 7.79 -54.02 -3.96
C VAL A 680 6.30 -54.17 -3.72
N LEU A 681 5.47 -53.60 -4.59
CA LEU A 681 4.03 -53.83 -4.53
C LEU A 681 3.83 -55.35 -4.56
N PRO A 682 3.35 -56.01 -3.47
CA PRO A 682 3.11 -57.43 -3.54
C PRO A 682 1.94 -57.61 -4.47
N ASN A 683 2.17 -58.32 -5.57
CA ASN A 683 1.12 -59.15 -6.12
C ASN A 683 0.63 -60.02 -4.95
N SER A 684 -0.62 -59.78 -4.54
CA SER A 684 -1.38 -60.39 -3.44
C SER A 684 -1.76 -59.42 -2.32
N LYS A 685 -3.07 -59.43 -2.07
CA LYS A 685 -3.82 -58.80 -1.00
C LYS A 685 -3.08 -58.87 0.35
N GLU A 686 -2.45 -57.78 0.81
CA GLU A 686 -2.40 -57.43 2.24
C GLU A 686 -1.89 -56.00 2.50
N LYS A 687 -2.57 -55.33 3.44
CA LYS A 687 -2.42 -53.92 3.84
C LYS A 687 -1.20 -53.71 4.75
N LYS A 688 -0.45 -52.62 4.51
CA LYS A 688 0.06 -51.62 5.50
C LYS A 688 1.41 -51.02 5.07
N TRP A 689 1.37 -50.04 4.17
CA TRP A 689 2.05 -48.78 4.48
C TRP A 689 0.99 -47.91 5.13
N ASP A 690 1.31 -47.22 6.23
CA ASP A 690 0.34 -46.63 7.15
C ASP A 690 -0.70 -45.76 6.44
N LEU A 691 -1.80 -46.42 6.07
CA LEU A 691 -3.12 -45.87 5.79
C LEU A 691 -3.59 -45.00 6.94
N SER A 692 -2.94 -45.02 8.10
CA SER A 692 -3.12 -44.04 9.16
C SER A 692 -2.54 -42.69 8.76
N ILE A 693 -1.23 -42.54 8.53
CA ILE A 693 -0.63 -41.20 8.35
C ILE A 693 -1.01 -40.57 7.01
N ALA A 694 -0.94 -41.30 5.90
CA ALA A 694 -1.29 -40.75 4.59
C ALA A 694 -2.81 -40.47 4.47
N SER A 695 -3.67 -41.33 5.04
CA SER A 695 -5.12 -41.07 5.05
C SER A 695 -5.48 -39.96 6.04
N ILE A 696 -4.94 -39.95 7.26
CA ILE A 696 -5.14 -38.87 8.24
C ILE A 696 -4.69 -37.56 7.62
N TRP A 697 -3.55 -37.56 6.94
CA TRP A 697 -3.03 -36.36 6.30
C TRP A 697 -3.85 -35.96 5.07
N ASN A 698 -4.31 -36.89 4.24
CA ASN A 698 -5.27 -36.61 3.15
C ASN A 698 -6.61 -36.08 3.71
N THR A 699 -7.07 -36.57 4.85
CA THR A 699 -8.24 -36.06 5.56
C THR A 699 -8.00 -34.65 6.08
N VAL A 700 -6.82 -34.35 6.65
CA VAL A 700 -6.43 -33.00 7.08
C VAL A 700 -6.37 -32.05 5.88
N VAL A 701 -5.78 -32.47 4.75
CA VAL A 701 -5.73 -31.69 3.52
C VAL A 701 -7.13 -31.45 2.96
N LEU A 702 -7.98 -32.47 2.93
CA LEU A 702 -9.38 -32.33 2.51
C LEU A 702 -10.15 -31.38 3.43
N LEU A 703 -9.95 -31.45 4.74
CA LEU A 703 -10.53 -30.52 5.72
C LEU A 703 -10.01 -29.09 5.53
N MET A 704 -8.72 -28.91 5.22
CA MET A 704 -8.14 -27.60 4.90
C MET A 704 -8.71 -27.03 3.59
N LEU A 705 -8.83 -27.84 2.54
CA LEU A 705 -9.44 -27.44 1.27
C LEU A 705 -10.92 -27.11 1.42
N LEU A 706 -11.66 -27.90 2.23
CA LEU A 706 -13.05 -27.62 2.60
C LEU A 706 -13.16 -26.30 3.37
N ASN A 707 -12.29 -26.06 4.36
CA ASN A 707 -12.27 -24.81 5.12
C ASN A 707 -11.96 -23.60 4.20
N PHE A 708 -11.00 -23.76 3.29
CA PHE A 708 -10.67 -22.74 2.31
C PHE A 708 -11.84 -22.45 1.35
N PHE A 709 -12.48 -23.50 0.85
CA PHE A 709 -13.69 -23.38 0.03
C PHE A 709 -14.81 -22.65 0.78
N VAL A 710 -15.05 -23.00 2.04
CA VAL A 710 -16.03 -22.32 2.90
C VAL A 710 -15.69 -20.82 3.07
N LYS A 711 -14.42 -20.47 3.28
CA LYS A 711 -13.96 -19.07 3.34
C LYS A 711 -14.22 -18.32 2.03
N ILE A 712 -13.96 -18.94 0.87
CA ILE A 712 -14.23 -18.33 -0.45
C ILE A 712 -15.73 -18.05 -0.62
N VAL A 713 -16.58 -19.03 -0.30
CA VAL A 713 -18.03 -18.88 -0.43
C VAL A 713 -18.53 -17.75 0.48
N ASN A 714 -18.07 -17.72 1.74
CA ASN A 714 -18.44 -16.67 2.70
C ASN A 714 -18.03 -15.28 2.21
N ALA A 715 -16.75 -15.09 1.85
CA ALA A 715 -16.22 -13.80 1.42
C ALA A 715 -16.91 -13.28 0.15
N THR A 716 -17.16 -14.17 -0.82
CA THR A 716 -17.82 -13.82 -2.08
C THR A 716 -19.28 -13.43 -1.86
N ALA A 717 -20.01 -14.17 -1.00
CA ALA A 717 -21.39 -13.85 -0.65
C ALA A 717 -21.51 -12.51 0.10
N GLN A 718 -20.62 -12.25 1.07
CA GLN A 718 -20.56 -10.99 1.82
C GLN A 718 -20.26 -9.80 0.91
N SER A 719 -19.30 -9.94 -0.01
CA SER A 719 -18.95 -8.90 -0.99
C SER A 719 -20.14 -8.54 -1.89
N TYR A 720 -20.89 -9.54 -2.36
CA TYR A 720 -22.08 -9.32 -3.19
C TYR A 720 -23.21 -8.63 -2.41
N MET A 721 -23.45 -9.04 -1.17
CA MET A 721 -24.47 -8.43 -0.31
C MET A 721 -24.14 -6.97 0.00
N ARG A 722 -22.87 -6.65 0.28
CA ARG A 722 -22.38 -5.28 0.50
C ARG A 722 -22.69 -4.38 -0.71
N LYS A 723 -22.32 -4.83 -1.92
CA LYS A 723 -22.62 -4.09 -3.16
C LYS A 723 -24.12 -3.91 -3.42
N GLN A 724 -24.97 -4.85 -3.01
CA GLN A 724 -26.43 -4.67 -3.11
C GLN A 724 -26.95 -3.65 -2.09
N GLN A 725 -26.42 -3.62 -0.87
CA GLN A 725 -26.80 -2.63 0.14
C GLN A 725 -26.43 -1.22 -0.34
N GLU A 726 -25.21 -1.03 -0.83
CA GLU A 726 -24.73 0.24 -1.41
C GLU A 726 -25.61 0.72 -2.57
N ARG A 727 -25.99 -0.17 -3.50
CA ARG A 727 -26.90 0.18 -4.60
C ARG A 727 -28.29 0.55 -4.13
N LYS A 728 -28.83 -0.14 -3.12
CA LYS A 728 -30.15 0.16 -2.56
C LYS A 728 -30.17 1.49 -1.82
N GLU A 729 -29.06 1.85 -1.16
CA GLU A 729 -28.88 3.16 -0.53
C GLU A 729 -28.81 4.25 -1.59
N ALA A 730 -27.96 4.12 -2.62
CA ALA A 730 -27.90 5.06 -3.74
C ALA A 730 -29.27 5.28 -4.43
N THR A 731 -30.05 4.20 -4.60
CA THR A 731 -31.39 4.29 -5.21
C THR A 731 -32.40 4.97 -4.29
N LYS A 732 -32.32 4.78 -2.97
CA LYS A 732 -33.18 5.46 -1.99
C LYS A 732 -32.89 6.97 -1.93
N THR A 733 -31.61 7.35 -1.99
CA THR A 733 -31.20 8.76 -2.00
C THR A 733 -31.68 9.47 -3.26
N ASN A 734 -31.59 8.82 -4.44
CA ASN A 734 -32.13 9.37 -5.69
C ASN A 734 -33.67 9.40 -5.73
N GLY A 735 -34.34 8.41 -5.14
CA GLY A 735 -35.80 8.35 -5.06
C GLY A 735 -36.44 9.37 -4.10
N SER A 736 -35.74 9.74 -3.01
CA SER A 736 -36.19 10.84 -2.13
C SER A 736 -36.05 12.21 -2.79
N PHE A 737 -35.06 12.39 -3.66
CA PHE A 737 -34.87 13.64 -4.40
C PHE A 737 -36.03 13.88 -5.38
N SER A 738 -36.52 12.82 -6.06
CA SER A 738 -37.61 12.93 -7.04
C SER A 738 -39.01 13.08 -6.43
N ARG A 739 -39.22 12.77 -5.14
CA ARG A 739 -40.52 12.92 -4.46
C ARG A 739 -40.74 14.30 -3.86
N ASN A 740 -39.67 15.04 -3.55
CA ASN A 740 -39.77 16.41 -3.03
C ASN A 740 -39.98 17.46 -4.13
N SER A 741 -39.74 17.12 -5.40
CA SER A 741 -39.97 18.02 -6.56
C SER A 741 -41.44 18.14 -7.00
N TYR A 742 -42.37 17.44 -6.35
CA TYR A 742 -43.82 17.47 -6.66
C TYR A 742 -44.68 18.09 -5.53
N MET A 743 -44.05 18.70 -4.52
CA MET A 743 -44.74 19.36 -3.40
C MET A 743 -44.14 20.73 -3.04
N GLN A 744 -43.68 21.49 -4.04
CA GLN A 744 -43.49 22.94 -3.93
C GLN A 744 -44.11 23.65 -5.13
#